data_AF-A0A8S9YPZ9-F1
#
_entry.id   AF-A0A8S9YPZ9-F1
#
_cell.length_a   1.000
_cell.length_b   1.000
_cell.length_c   1.000
_cell.angle_alpha   90.00
_cell.angle_beta   90.00
_cell.angle_gamma   90.00
#
_symmetry.space_group_name_H-M   'P 1'
#
loop_
_entity.id
_entity.type
_entity.pdbx_description
1 polymer ?
#
loop_
_entity_poly.entity_id
_entity_poly.type
_entity_poly.pdbx_seq_one_letter_code
_entity_poly.pdbx_strand_id
1 'polypeptide(L)'
;MTTWAEIRELASKLKATQDGTNVQNLSERTWVDIVKHLTNTNRLKLYFTTDGRSYLTKYELEKEIREEVEAHNGRVSLSEIASNLDIDPLLVEAKVSEMIASNAQLKHEDRLICIPGEIVNESYVRQVAHEIQDRLEERGQVTVGELATVFCLPTAFLLNLINQYQGILFRVQKYGEKYITDMCMTENKARIRGYFTAVMRPVTLCSVASKLGLPETLLSSIVSSLINSGQLCGALIAGRGTYVPSCYTQAEDSYVNAFFAQNGYVEWSYLKRLGIADPGAYLRSLLPNATHLSGVSVGSVVIDHLKVVVEDTANECTWADLTHCIPVSLTFKERMEIIAPHLKGLPLKLVADGLFIISDQFITKCEPYFDKFIHDRAELASKEERRIAVPAHSVNTSAQDHSSKRATSAIKGGFGMGAREIKTKNVKKKYQPSKRRMISNHLGDSDNEDAAELNSSSADSAFVKYITISDLTTVLASSLPADVPEDVCSGIVEILIPQLKCTFTEIYDSIFLPNSETARRRETVMQTQEAVQNMLVAIQLMERGILSIDQPSLQTQLLRHLVKNHGACLVDRLCAHLAQYYDIAWPTSAKSVPFAEGDKDVCEHTVPKEMDFLTPLNAEQRYQLVDLLKRCGSNDAVQAALVLQELLEKMRAIQTSNVGLSDYYSSVEKLATSHIGLSLSVLNPRTDNKRKREERAKANELAVQFETQLHEALDNLNSGSCINTAATATLAAACLFAQVATGWPVTAPGKCVPELISWLSDFVHSKRQQTPGCGQPSSLSAATQLLVTSSAVDNLSSLTRRITEHMRSQIDCSLDSELKQLIKQLVDTAKDCRKLLSA
;
A
#
# COMPACT_ATOMS: atom_id res chain seq x y z
N MET A 1 95.74 8.12 1.71
CA MET A 1 96.31 9.10 2.65
C MET A 1 97.70 9.45 2.16
N THR A 2 97.86 10.63 1.57
CA THR A 2 99.16 11.20 1.21
C THR A 2 99.96 11.48 2.48
N THR A 3 101.23 11.09 2.52
CA THR A 3 102.06 11.20 3.73
C THR A 3 102.60 12.63 3.89
N TRP A 4 102.78 13.09 5.14
CA TRP A 4 103.34 14.43 5.42
C TRP A 4 104.71 14.68 4.76
N ALA A 5 105.45 13.62 4.46
CA ALA A 5 106.70 13.68 3.71
C ALA A 5 106.48 14.05 2.23
N GLU A 6 105.47 13.47 1.57
CA GLU A 6 105.09 13.80 0.19
C GLU A 6 104.61 15.26 0.08
N ILE A 7 103.85 15.75 1.06
CA ILE A 7 103.40 17.14 1.10
C ILE A 7 104.60 18.10 1.21
N ARG A 8 105.61 17.77 2.02
CA ARG A 8 106.85 18.57 2.10
C ARG A 8 107.67 18.52 0.82
N GLU A 9 107.76 17.37 0.19
CA GLU A 9 108.49 17.22 -1.08
C GLU A 9 107.80 18.01 -2.20
N LEU A 10 106.48 17.96 -2.27
CA LEU A 10 105.66 18.76 -3.18
C LEU A 10 105.82 20.27 -2.91
N ALA A 11 105.79 20.68 -1.64
CA ALA A 11 106.03 22.08 -1.27
C ALA A 11 107.45 22.56 -1.64
N SER A 12 108.45 21.68 -1.46
CA SER A 12 109.83 21.95 -1.88
C SER A 12 109.96 22.06 -3.40
N LYS A 13 109.33 21.16 -4.15
CA LYS A 13 109.30 21.19 -5.62
C LYS A 13 108.57 22.44 -6.13
N LEU A 14 107.47 22.82 -5.50
CA LEU A 14 106.71 24.02 -5.82
C LEU A 14 107.52 25.29 -5.57
N LYS A 15 108.23 25.36 -4.43
CA LYS A 15 109.14 26.48 -4.14
C LYS A 15 110.28 26.57 -5.16
N ALA A 16 110.92 25.44 -5.49
CA ALA A 16 111.98 25.39 -6.49
C ALA A 16 111.49 25.76 -7.91
N THR A 17 110.23 25.48 -8.25
CA THR A 17 109.64 25.88 -9.53
C THR A 17 109.20 27.35 -9.55
N GLN A 18 108.75 27.90 -8.41
CA GLN A 18 108.44 29.34 -8.27
C GLN A 18 109.69 30.22 -8.32
N ASP A 19 110.81 29.74 -7.78
CA ASP A 19 112.12 30.43 -7.80
C ASP A 19 112.82 30.33 -9.18
N GLY A 20 112.29 29.52 -10.11
CA GLY A 20 112.77 29.40 -11.48
C GLY A 20 112.35 30.61 -12.32
N THR A 21 113.30 31.38 -12.84
CA THR A 21 113.01 32.50 -13.75
C THR A 21 112.56 31.98 -15.12
N ASN A 22 111.25 31.92 -15.37
CA ASN A 22 110.70 31.63 -16.68
C ASN A 22 110.90 32.83 -17.64
N VAL A 23 111.54 32.60 -18.79
CA VAL A 23 111.96 33.62 -19.77
C VAL A 23 110.78 34.22 -20.58
N GLN A 24 109.55 33.71 -20.41
CA GLN A 24 108.36 34.26 -21.07
C GLN A 24 107.17 34.34 -20.10
N ASN A 25 107.17 35.36 -19.24
CA ASN A 25 105.96 35.74 -18.51
C ASN A 25 105.13 36.71 -19.37
N LEU A 26 104.00 36.22 -19.86
CA LEU A 26 102.95 37.08 -20.42
C LEU A 26 102.39 37.96 -19.30
N SER A 27 102.26 39.26 -19.55
CA SER A 27 101.64 40.17 -18.59
C SER A 27 100.15 39.84 -18.43
N GLU A 28 99.55 40.12 -17.27
CA GLU A 28 98.13 39.91 -17.01
C GLU A 28 97.24 40.54 -18.08
N ARG A 29 97.60 41.74 -18.56
CA ARG A 29 96.92 42.43 -19.65
C ARG A 29 96.97 41.63 -20.96
N THR A 30 98.13 41.07 -21.29
CA THR A 30 98.30 40.24 -22.49
C THR A 30 97.49 38.94 -22.38
N TRP A 31 97.42 38.34 -21.19
CA TRP A 31 96.58 37.17 -20.93
C TRP A 31 95.08 37.47 -21.11
N VAL A 32 94.61 38.59 -20.54
CA VAL A 32 93.21 39.03 -20.70
C VAL A 32 92.89 39.28 -22.17
N ASP A 33 93.79 39.90 -22.93
CA ASP A 33 93.59 40.14 -24.36
C ASP A 33 93.54 38.84 -25.18
N ILE A 34 94.40 37.86 -24.87
CA ILE A 34 94.39 36.54 -25.49
C ILE A 34 93.08 35.81 -25.18
N VAL A 35 92.67 35.77 -23.91
CA VAL A 35 91.43 35.13 -23.48
C VAL A 35 90.21 35.81 -24.13
N LYS A 36 90.20 37.13 -24.19
CA LYS A 36 89.15 37.91 -24.86
C LYS A 36 89.11 37.62 -26.36
N HIS A 37 90.27 37.49 -27.03
CA HIS A 37 90.34 37.12 -28.43
C HIS A 37 89.82 35.69 -28.68
N LEU A 38 90.19 34.73 -27.83
CA LEU A 38 89.71 33.34 -27.92
C LEU A 38 88.20 33.21 -27.63
N THR A 39 87.68 34.05 -26.72
CA THR A 39 86.24 34.12 -26.42
C THR A 39 85.46 34.74 -27.57
N ASN A 40 85.94 35.86 -28.13
CA ASN A 40 85.32 36.54 -29.27
C ASN A 40 85.32 35.69 -30.55
N THR A 41 86.33 34.83 -30.72
CA THR A 41 86.41 33.88 -31.85
C THR A 41 85.62 32.59 -31.62
N ASN A 42 84.85 32.48 -30.52
CA ASN A 42 84.09 31.29 -30.11
C ASN A 42 84.93 30.02 -29.94
N ARG A 43 86.26 30.15 -29.77
CA ARG A 43 87.17 29.03 -29.56
C ARG A 43 87.27 28.61 -28.10
N LEU A 44 86.89 29.50 -27.18
CA LEU A 44 86.89 29.26 -25.75
C LEU A 44 85.59 29.82 -25.13
N LYS A 45 84.88 28.99 -24.36
CA LYS A 45 83.72 29.42 -23.56
C LYS A 45 84.10 29.33 -22.09
N LEU A 46 84.09 30.48 -21.42
CA LEU A 46 84.42 30.61 -20.00
C LEU A 46 83.23 31.16 -19.24
N TYR A 47 83.12 30.71 -18.00
CA TYR A 47 82.21 31.21 -17.00
C TYR A 47 83.00 32.09 -16.03
N PHE A 48 82.45 33.25 -15.71
CA PHE A 48 83.07 34.21 -14.81
C PHE A 48 82.52 34.00 -13.40
N THR A 49 83.40 33.96 -12.41
CA THR A 49 82.97 34.09 -11.03
C THR A 49 82.48 35.52 -10.77
N THR A 50 81.54 35.65 -9.85
CA THR A 50 80.94 36.92 -9.41
C THR A 50 81.97 37.86 -8.78
N ASP A 51 83.05 37.32 -8.23
CA ASP A 51 84.20 38.10 -7.72
C ASP A 51 85.18 38.55 -8.82
N GLY A 52 85.02 38.04 -10.05
CA GLY A 52 85.85 38.34 -11.21
C GLY A 52 87.29 37.83 -11.14
N ARG A 53 87.63 36.98 -10.16
CA ARG A 53 89.02 36.54 -9.91
C ARG A 53 89.41 35.27 -10.65
N SER A 54 88.46 34.43 -11.05
CA SER A 54 88.75 33.17 -11.72
C SER A 54 87.84 32.93 -12.94
N TYR A 55 88.32 32.05 -13.82
CA TYR A 55 87.61 31.60 -15.01
C TYR A 55 87.37 30.11 -14.93
N LEU A 56 86.12 29.71 -15.13
CA LEU A 56 85.74 28.31 -15.13
C LEU A 56 85.45 27.84 -16.54
N THR A 57 86.05 26.71 -16.90
CA THR A 57 85.68 26.04 -18.14
C THR A 57 84.36 25.29 -17.95
N LYS A 58 83.70 24.95 -19.06
CA LYS A 58 82.47 24.14 -19.01
C LYS A 58 82.66 22.79 -18.30
N TYR A 59 83.84 22.18 -18.46
CA TYR A 59 84.17 20.91 -17.83
C TYR A 59 84.44 21.09 -16.33
N GLU A 60 85.18 22.12 -15.95
CA GLU A 60 85.48 22.35 -14.52
C GLU A 60 84.21 22.70 -13.74
N LEU A 61 83.33 23.54 -14.31
CA LEU A 61 82.04 23.84 -13.70
C LEU A 61 81.20 22.58 -13.48
N GLU A 62 81.18 21.67 -14.45
CA GLU A 62 80.46 20.39 -14.32
C GLU A 62 81.06 19.47 -13.25
N LYS A 63 82.38 19.49 -13.10
CA LYS A 63 83.10 18.74 -12.08
C LYS A 63 82.83 19.31 -10.69
N GLU A 64 82.98 20.62 -10.51
CA GLU A 64 82.72 21.32 -9.26
C GLU A 64 81.27 21.15 -8.80
N ILE A 65 80.28 21.28 -9.71
CA ILE A 65 78.87 21.00 -9.36
C ILE A 65 78.69 19.58 -8.82
N ARG A 66 79.36 18.58 -9.39
CA ARG A 66 79.26 17.18 -8.94
C ARG A 66 79.93 16.98 -7.58
N GLU A 67 81.13 17.53 -7.41
CA GLU A 67 81.88 17.49 -6.14
C GLU A 67 81.10 18.19 -5.03
N GLU A 68 80.41 19.29 -5.33
CA GLU A 68 79.58 20.02 -4.37
C GLU A 68 78.36 19.22 -3.92
N VAL A 69 77.70 18.51 -4.86
CA VAL A 69 76.60 17.60 -4.55
C VAL A 69 77.07 16.45 -3.67
N GLU A 70 78.22 15.85 -3.99
CA GLU A 70 78.80 14.78 -3.19
C GLU A 70 79.22 15.25 -1.80
N ALA A 71 79.80 16.45 -1.69
CA ALA A 71 80.18 17.07 -0.41
C ALA A 71 78.97 17.31 0.50
N HIS A 72 77.79 17.57 -0.07
CA HIS A 72 76.53 17.76 0.64
C HIS A 72 75.71 16.46 0.80
N ASN A 73 76.35 15.29 0.80
CA ASN A 73 75.71 13.97 0.92
C ASN A 73 74.61 13.72 -0.12
N GLY A 74 74.74 14.31 -1.31
CA GLY A 74 73.89 14.03 -2.45
C GLY A 74 72.62 14.89 -2.56
N ARG A 75 72.40 15.88 -1.70
CA ARG A 75 71.29 16.86 -1.83
C ARG A 75 71.77 18.28 -1.50
N VAL A 76 71.57 19.21 -2.42
CA VAL A 76 72.00 20.61 -2.24
C VAL A 76 71.10 21.57 -3.02
N SER A 77 70.93 22.79 -2.52
CA SER A 77 70.16 23.83 -3.21
C SER A 77 70.97 24.50 -4.32
N LEU A 78 70.32 24.93 -5.39
CA LEU A 78 70.99 25.60 -6.52
C LEU A 78 71.63 26.94 -6.10
N SER A 79 71.01 27.62 -5.12
CA SER A 79 71.55 28.86 -4.56
C SER A 79 72.81 28.63 -3.73
N GLU A 80 72.89 27.53 -3.00
CA GLU A 80 74.06 27.16 -2.17
C GLU A 80 75.24 26.74 -3.05
N ILE A 81 75.00 25.98 -4.13
CA ILE A 81 76.04 25.71 -5.14
C ILE A 81 76.54 27.02 -5.75
N ALA A 82 75.62 27.91 -6.13
CA ALA A 82 75.99 29.19 -6.72
C ALA A 82 76.83 30.06 -5.77
N SER A 83 76.51 30.05 -4.47
CA SER A 83 77.32 30.76 -3.46
C SER A 83 78.66 30.10 -3.19
N ASN A 84 78.73 28.78 -3.16
CA ASN A 84 79.98 28.06 -2.84
C ASN A 84 80.98 28.11 -4.01
N LEU A 85 80.49 28.15 -5.25
CA LEU A 85 81.30 28.32 -6.46
C LEU A 85 81.53 29.79 -6.85
N ASP A 86 80.89 30.74 -6.17
CA ASP A 86 80.87 32.16 -6.52
C ASP A 86 80.40 32.43 -7.97
N ILE A 87 79.40 31.70 -8.48
CA ILE A 87 78.90 31.82 -9.87
C ILE A 87 77.47 32.36 -9.89
N ASP A 88 77.10 33.06 -10.97
CA ASP A 88 75.71 33.47 -11.20
C ASP A 88 74.75 32.26 -11.13
N PRO A 89 73.73 32.26 -10.24
CA PRO A 89 72.78 31.15 -10.10
C PRO A 89 72.09 30.76 -11.41
N LEU A 90 71.80 31.71 -12.32
CA LEU A 90 71.17 31.41 -13.61
C LEU A 90 72.05 30.52 -14.50
N LEU A 91 73.37 30.69 -14.37
CA LEU A 91 74.35 29.92 -15.13
C LEU A 91 74.48 28.49 -14.60
N VAL A 92 74.46 28.36 -13.27
CA VAL A 92 74.43 27.07 -12.58
C VAL A 92 73.17 26.31 -12.95
N GLU A 93 71.99 26.94 -12.89
CA GLU A 93 70.71 26.34 -13.28
C GLU A 93 70.70 25.84 -14.73
N ALA A 94 71.21 26.66 -15.67
CA ALA A 94 71.32 26.29 -17.08
C ALA A 94 72.27 25.10 -17.27
N LYS A 95 73.41 25.08 -16.57
CA LYS A 95 74.40 24.02 -16.67
C LYS A 95 73.91 22.71 -16.05
N VAL A 96 73.26 22.77 -14.88
CA VAL A 96 72.60 21.63 -14.23
C VAL A 96 71.54 21.03 -15.16
N SER A 97 70.70 21.86 -15.78
CA SER A 97 69.67 21.41 -16.72
C SER A 97 70.27 20.67 -17.91
N GLU A 98 71.39 21.16 -18.45
CA GLU A 98 72.15 20.48 -19.50
C GLU A 98 72.73 19.14 -19.00
N MET A 99 73.30 19.10 -17.80
CA MET A 99 73.86 17.89 -17.20
C MET A 99 72.80 16.82 -17.01
N ILE A 100 71.60 17.18 -16.54
CA ILE A 100 70.49 16.24 -16.36
C ILE A 100 70.01 15.70 -17.71
N ALA A 101 69.89 16.56 -18.73
CA ALA A 101 69.52 16.13 -20.08
C ALA A 101 70.57 15.18 -20.69
N SER A 102 71.86 15.48 -20.50
CA SER A 102 72.98 14.68 -21.00
C SER A 102 73.07 13.32 -20.27
N ASN A 103 72.77 13.31 -18.97
CA ASN A 103 72.83 12.13 -18.12
C ASN A 103 71.54 11.30 -18.12
N ALA A 104 70.49 11.73 -18.83
CA ALA A 104 69.20 11.04 -18.87
C ALA A 104 69.30 9.60 -19.40
N GLN A 105 70.33 9.28 -20.18
CA GLN A 105 70.59 7.96 -20.77
C GLN A 105 71.58 7.09 -19.98
N LEU A 106 72.29 7.67 -18.99
CA LEU A 106 73.32 6.98 -18.21
C LEU A 106 72.73 6.47 -16.89
N LYS A 107 72.68 5.15 -16.70
CA LYS A 107 72.37 4.51 -15.40
C LYS A 107 73.63 4.47 -14.52
N HIS A 108 74.12 5.64 -14.10
CA HIS A 108 75.25 5.77 -13.17
C HIS A 108 74.77 6.16 -11.77
N GLU A 109 75.54 5.84 -10.73
CA GLU A 109 75.21 6.19 -9.33
C GLU A 109 75.25 7.70 -9.07
N ASP A 110 75.97 8.44 -9.90
CA ASP A 110 76.09 9.92 -9.84
C ASP A 110 75.08 10.64 -10.74
N ARG A 111 74.01 9.95 -11.15
CA ARG A 111 72.95 10.56 -11.94
C ARG A 111 72.27 11.64 -11.10
N LEU A 112 72.22 12.85 -11.65
CA LEU A 112 71.55 13.98 -11.04
C LEU A 112 70.06 14.01 -11.41
N ILE A 113 69.24 14.37 -10.44
CA ILE A 113 67.80 14.53 -10.53
C ILE A 113 67.44 15.92 -10.01
N CYS A 114 66.62 16.64 -10.75
CA CYS A 114 66.17 17.97 -10.37
C CYS A 114 64.92 17.88 -9.49
N ILE A 115 64.95 18.62 -8.38
CA ILE A 115 63.81 18.98 -7.56
C ILE A 115 63.67 20.52 -7.68
N PRO A 116 62.48 21.12 -7.59
CA PRO A 116 62.35 22.57 -7.72
C PRO A 116 63.30 23.33 -6.76
N GLY A 117 64.32 24.00 -7.31
CA GLY A 117 65.34 24.75 -6.56
C GLY A 117 66.48 23.92 -5.96
N GLU A 118 66.47 22.60 -6.10
CA GLU A 118 67.43 21.68 -5.50
C GLU A 118 67.88 20.60 -6.49
N ILE A 119 69.07 20.03 -6.25
CA ILE A 119 69.54 18.87 -6.99
C ILE A 119 69.86 17.73 -6.04
N VAL A 120 69.52 16.52 -6.48
CA VAL A 120 69.82 15.29 -5.77
C VAL A 120 70.51 14.28 -6.68
N ASN A 121 71.38 13.44 -6.11
CA ASN A 121 71.93 12.30 -6.84
C ASN A 121 71.13 11.00 -6.59
N GLU A 122 71.31 10.01 -7.44
CA GLU A 122 70.61 8.71 -7.33
C GLU A 122 70.96 7.96 -6.03
N SER A 123 72.17 8.14 -5.48
CA SER A 123 72.56 7.54 -4.21
C SER A 123 71.74 8.09 -3.03
N TYR A 124 71.48 9.40 -2.98
CA TYR A 124 70.56 10.00 -2.01
C TYR A 124 69.14 9.43 -2.15
N VAL A 125 68.63 9.31 -3.39
CA VAL A 125 67.30 8.72 -3.64
C VAL A 125 67.21 7.29 -3.13
N ARG A 126 68.24 6.47 -3.36
CA ARG A 126 68.33 5.09 -2.86
C ARG A 126 68.34 5.05 -1.33
N GLN A 127 69.08 5.95 -0.68
CA GLN A 127 69.12 6.05 0.78
C GLN A 127 67.73 6.41 1.35
N VAL A 128 67.07 7.41 0.77
CA VAL A 128 65.70 7.80 1.16
C VAL A 128 64.73 6.62 0.95
N ALA A 129 64.87 5.86 -0.14
CA ALA A 129 64.05 4.68 -0.38
C ALA A 129 64.22 3.61 0.71
N HIS A 130 65.46 3.36 1.16
CA HIS A 130 65.72 2.44 2.28
C HIS A 130 65.16 2.95 3.61
N GLU A 131 65.31 4.25 3.92
CA GLU A 131 64.74 4.80 5.15
C GLU A 131 63.20 4.77 5.14
N ILE A 132 62.57 4.96 3.97
CA ILE A 132 61.12 4.76 3.79
C ILE A 132 60.75 3.30 4.06
N GLN A 133 61.58 2.34 3.60
CA GLN A 133 61.35 0.91 3.85
C GLN A 133 61.39 0.62 5.36
N ASP A 134 62.42 1.08 6.07
CA ASP A 134 62.57 0.87 7.51
C ASP A 134 61.35 1.42 8.27
N ARG A 135 60.88 2.62 7.89
CA ARG A 135 59.67 3.24 8.47
C ARG A 135 58.40 2.44 8.18
N LEU A 136 58.28 1.89 6.98
CA LEU A 136 57.14 1.05 6.59
C LEU A 136 57.16 -0.29 7.35
N GLU A 137 58.34 -0.88 7.57
CA GLU A 137 58.51 -2.12 8.33
C GLU A 137 58.23 -1.91 9.83
N GLU A 138 58.69 -0.79 10.41
CA GLU A 138 58.45 -0.45 11.82
C GLU A 138 56.98 -0.13 12.10
N ARG A 139 56.34 0.69 11.25
CA ARG A 139 54.98 1.19 11.50
C ARG A 139 53.88 0.37 10.84
N GLY A 140 54.21 -0.42 9.83
CA GLY A 140 53.26 -1.16 9.00
C GLY A 140 52.43 -0.31 8.03
N GLN A 141 52.20 0.97 8.33
CA GLN A 141 51.46 1.92 7.48
C GLN A 141 52.04 3.33 7.56
N VAL A 142 52.02 4.07 6.46
CA VAL A 142 52.51 5.46 6.37
C VAL A 142 51.71 6.27 5.34
N THR A 143 51.56 7.58 5.54
CA THR A 143 51.01 8.50 4.52
C THR A 143 52.11 9.24 3.75
N VAL A 144 51.85 9.61 2.50
CA VAL A 144 52.82 10.40 1.70
C VAL A 144 53.05 11.79 2.31
N GLY A 145 52.03 12.36 2.96
CA GLY A 145 52.16 13.62 3.69
C GLY A 145 53.16 13.53 4.83
N GLU A 146 53.11 12.46 5.64
CA GLU A 146 54.11 12.21 6.68
C GLU A 146 55.52 12.08 6.09
N LEU A 147 55.68 11.31 5.01
CA LEU A 147 56.98 11.18 4.34
C LEU A 147 57.49 12.54 3.82
N ALA A 148 56.62 13.36 3.24
CA ALA A 148 57.00 14.69 2.75
C ALA A 148 57.47 15.60 3.88
N THR A 149 56.84 15.53 5.06
CA THR A 149 57.29 16.30 6.23
C THR A 149 58.61 15.81 6.80
N VAL A 150 58.84 14.50 6.83
CA VAL A 150 60.06 13.92 7.43
C VAL A 150 61.27 14.11 6.54
N PHE A 151 61.13 13.89 5.23
CA PHE A 151 62.23 14.01 4.28
C PHE A 151 62.36 15.43 3.69
N CYS A 152 61.42 16.34 3.99
CA CYS A 152 61.31 17.66 3.37
C CYS A 152 61.37 17.59 1.83
N LEU A 153 60.67 16.62 1.24
CA LEU A 153 60.64 16.38 -0.21
C LEU A 153 59.22 16.59 -0.75
N PRO A 154 59.06 17.06 -2.01
CA PRO A 154 57.75 17.21 -2.63
C PRO A 154 57.00 15.86 -2.69
N THR A 155 55.69 15.89 -2.44
CA THR A 155 54.84 14.69 -2.48
C THR A 155 54.87 14.00 -3.83
N ALA A 156 54.91 14.76 -4.93
CA ALA A 156 55.02 14.22 -6.28
C ALA A 156 56.32 13.42 -6.51
N PHE A 157 57.43 13.88 -5.92
CA PHE A 157 58.71 13.19 -5.98
C PHE A 157 58.66 11.88 -5.21
N LEU A 158 58.13 11.91 -3.99
CA LEU A 158 57.95 10.71 -3.15
C LEU A 158 57.01 9.68 -3.77
N LEU A 159 55.93 10.12 -4.43
CA LEU A 159 55.03 9.21 -5.16
C LEU A 159 55.75 8.50 -6.31
N ASN A 160 56.56 9.22 -7.07
CA ASN A 160 57.37 8.63 -8.14
C ASN A 160 58.39 7.63 -7.58
N LEU A 161 59.04 7.98 -6.46
CA LEU A 161 59.98 7.10 -5.77
C LEU A 161 59.28 5.81 -5.29
N ILE A 162 58.13 5.92 -4.61
CA ILE A 162 57.36 4.76 -4.15
C ILE A 162 56.98 3.86 -5.35
N ASN A 163 56.50 4.45 -6.45
CA ASN A 163 56.13 3.69 -7.65
C ASN A 163 57.35 3.03 -8.32
N GLN A 164 58.49 3.71 -8.37
CA GLN A 164 59.74 3.19 -8.95
C GLN A 164 60.25 1.95 -8.20
N TYR A 165 60.16 1.96 -6.87
CA TYR A 165 60.64 0.87 -6.01
C TYR A 165 59.55 -0.12 -5.58
N GLN A 166 58.32 0.05 -6.08
CA GLN A 166 57.23 -0.89 -5.86
C GLN A 166 57.57 -2.27 -6.44
N GLY A 167 57.43 -3.32 -5.63
CA GLY A 167 57.79 -4.69 -6.00
C GLY A 167 59.29 -5.01 -5.90
N ILE A 168 60.14 -4.00 -5.70
CA ILE A 168 61.59 -4.15 -5.49
C ILE A 168 61.91 -4.03 -4.00
N LEU A 169 61.68 -2.85 -3.42
CA LEU A 169 61.85 -2.58 -1.98
C LEU A 169 60.50 -2.56 -1.27
N PHE A 170 59.49 -1.95 -1.90
CA PHE A 170 58.18 -1.76 -1.26
C PHE A 170 57.18 -2.83 -1.69
N ARG A 171 56.56 -3.48 -0.70
CA ARG A 171 55.39 -4.33 -0.89
C ARG A 171 54.22 -3.73 -0.13
N VAL A 172 53.71 -2.64 -0.71
CA VAL A 172 52.67 -1.81 -0.08
C VAL A 172 51.44 -1.70 -0.96
N GLN A 173 50.28 -1.64 -0.33
CA GLN A 173 48.99 -1.41 -0.96
C GLN A 173 48.44 -0.07 -0.52
N LYS A 174 47.89 0.69 -1.48
CA LYS A 174 47.29 1.99 -1.21
C LYS A 174 45.83 1.83 -0.77
N TYR A 175 45.52 2.28 0.43
CA TYR A 175 44.16 2.35 0.97
C TYR A 175 43.86 3.78 1.41
N GLY A 176 43.08 4.50 0.58
CA GLY A 176 42.88 5.94 0.76
C GLY A 176 44.19 6.71 0.62
N GLU A 177 44.58 7.44 1.65
CA GLU A 177 45.83 8.20 1.71
C GLU A 177 47.01 7.42 2.31
N LYS A 178 46.75 6.21 2.83
CA LYS A 178 47.75 5.38 3.51
C LYS A 178 48.31 4.31 2.59
N TYR A 179 49.61 4.09 2.68
CA TYR A 179 50.31 2.93 2.14
C TYR A 179 50.50 1.93 3.28
N ILE A 180 49.97 0.72 3.11
CA ILE A 180 49.98 -0.34 4.12
C ILE A 180 50.83 -1.49 3.58
N THR A 181 51.75 -2.01 4.39
CA THR A 181 52.57 -3.18 4.01
C THR A 181 51.74 -4.46 3.94
N ASP A 182 52.17 -5.39 3.08
CA ASP A 182 51.54 -6.71 2.99
C ASP A 182 51.56 -7.48 4.33
N MET A 183 52.61 -7.29 5.13
CA MET A 183 52.72 -7.89 6.48
C MET A 183 51.63 -7.34 7.40
N CYS A 184 51.51 -6.01 7.52
CA CYS A 184 50.47 -5.37 8.32
C CYS A 184 49.06 -5.75 7.82
N MET A 185 48.87 -5.87 6.51
CA MET A 185 47.61 -6.31 5.93
C MET A 185 47.28 -7.77 6.32
N THR A 186 48.28 -8.64 6.32
CA THR A 186 48.13 -10.05 6.73
C THR A 186 47.81 -10.17 8.22
N GLU A 187 48.45 -9.37 9.07
CA GLU A 187 48.15 -9.30 10.51
C GLU A 187 46.72 -8.79 10.76
N ASN A 188 46.32 -7.71 10.08
CA ASN A 188 44.96 -7.18 10.18
C ASN A 188 43.94 -8.22 9.71
N LYS A 189 44.21 -8.93 8.61
CA LYS A 189 43.36 -10.04 8.13
C LYS A 189 43.27 -11.16 9.17
N ALA A 190 44.37 -11.54 9.81
CA ALA A 190 44.38 -12.56 10.86
C ALA A 190 43.61 -12.12 12.11
N ARG A 191 43.76 -10.87 12.55
CA ARG A 191 43.03 -10.26 13.68
C ARG A 191 41.52 -10.22 13.41
N ILE A 192 41.14 -9.73 12.23
CA ILE A 192 39.74 -9.68 11.78
C ILE A 192 39.14 -11.08 11.74
N ARG A 193 39.85 -12.04 11.12
CA ARG A 193 39.40 -13.44 11.07
C ARG A 193 39.21 -13.99 12.49
N GLY A 194 40.20 -13.85 13.36
CA GLY A 194 40.11 -14.33 14.74
C GLY A 194 38.92 -13.74 15.51
N TYR A 195 38.65 -12.44 15.34
CA TYR A 195 37.49 -11.80 15.95
C TYR A 195 36.18 -12.39 15.43
N PHE A 196 35.96 -12.38 14.11
CA PHE A 196 34.68 -12.81 13.54
C PHE A 196 34.43 -14.33 13.62
N THR A 197 35.48 -15.15 13.73
CA THR A 197 35.34 -16.59 14.02
C THR A 197 34.81 -16.84 15.45
N ALA A 198 35.10 -15.96 16.40
CA ALA A 198 34.65 -16.09 17.79
C ALA A 198 33.24 -15.51 18.03
N VAL A 199 32.70 -14.75 17.08
CA VAL A 199 31.40 -14.08 17.23
C VAL A 199 30.28 -15.08 17.01
N MET A 200 29.38 -15.19 18.00
CA MET A 200 28.23 -16.10 18.00
C MET A 200 26.88 -15.39 17.81
N ARG A 201 26.88 -14.06 17.70
CA ARG A 201 25.67 -13.23 17.53
C ARG A 201 25.90 -12.19 16.43
N PRO A 202 24.86 -11.62 15.82
CA PRO A 202 25.04 -10.53 14.86
C PRO A 202 25.80 -9.33 15.44
N VAL A 203 26.78 -8.80 14.70
CA VAL A 203 27.59 -7.64 15.11
C VAL A 203 27.76 -6.66 13.96
N THR A 204 27.69 -5.35 14.24
CA THR A 204 27.88 -4.29 13.23
C THR A 204 29.36 -4.03 12.97
N LEU A 205 29.73 -3.83 11.70
CA LEU A 205 31.12 -3.54 11.29
C LEU A 205 31.64 -2.26 11.95
N CYS A 206 30.84 -1.20 12.05
CA CYS A 206 31.19 0.03 12.75
C CYS A 206 31.67 -0.22 14.19
N SER A 207 30.94 -1.04 14.97
CA SER A 207 31.33 -1.35 16.35
C SER A 207 32.67 -2.11 16.44
N VAL A 208 32.95 -2.96 15.45
CA VAL A 208 34.17 -3.74 15.36
C VAL A 208 35.33 -2.87 14.88
N ALA A 209 35.08 -1.96 13.94
CA ALA A 209 36.04 -1.01 13.41
C ALA A 209 36.64 -0.15 14.53
N SER A 210 35.79 0.38 15.42
CA SER A 210 36.22 1.11 16.61
C SER A 210 37.03 0.25 17.59
N LYS A 211 36.64 -1.01 17.81
CA LYS A 211 37.36 -1.93 18.73
C LYS A 211 38.72 -2.35 18.19
N LEU A 212 38.83 -2.58 16.89
CA LEU A 212 40.07 -3.02 16.25
C LEU A 212 41.00 -1.86 15.86
N GLY A 213 40.49 -0.62 15.89
CA GLY A 213 41.21 0.58 15.48
C GLY A 213 41.45 0.64 13.96
N LEU A 214 40.55 0.06 13.17
CA LEU A 214 40.71 -0.07 11.71
C LEU A 214 39.64 0.76 10.98
N PRO A 215 39.95 1.33 9.80
CA PRO A 215 38.94 1.95 8.96
C PRO A 215 37.85 0.95 8.55
N GLU A 216 36.58 1.38 8.62
CA GLU A 216 35.44 0.51 8.30
C GLU A 216 35.45 0.01 6.86
N THR A 217 35.95 0.81 5.92
CA THR A 217 36.10 0.43 4.50
C THR A 217 37.07 -0.74 4.31
N LEU A 218 38.21 -0.70 5.01
CA LEU A 218 39.20 -1.77 5.01
C LEU A 218 38.63 -3.03 5.67
N LEU A 219 37.96 -2.87 6.82
CA LEU A 219 37.32 -3.96 7.53
C LEU A 219 36.28 -4.66 6.65
N SER A 220 35.39 -3.90 6.02
CA SER A 220 34.33 -4.41 5.14
C SER A 220 34.91 -5.19 3.95
N SER A 221 35.96 -4.64 3.32
CA SER A 221 36.66 -5.30 2.21
C SER A 221 37.29 -6.64 2.65
N ILE A 222 37.98 -6.66 3.79
CA ILE A 222 38.63 -7.88 4.31
C ILE A 222 37.57 -8.92 4.71
N VAL A 223 36.51 -8.53 5.43
CA VAL A 223 35.44 -9.45 5.84
C VAL A 223 34.75 -10.06 4.61
N SER A 224 34.43 -9.24 3.61
CA SER A 224 33.84 -9.71 2.35
C SER A 224 34.76 -10.70 1.62
N SER A 225 36.06 -10.40 1.56
CA SER A 225 37.06 -11.31 0.99
C SER A 225 37.14 -12.63 1.76
N LEU A 226 37.11 -12.59 3.10
CA LEU A 226 37.16 -13.78 3.94
C LEU A 226 35.92 -14.67 3.77
N ILE A 227 34.73 -14.07 3.67
CA ILE A 227 33.48 -14.78 3.37
C ILE A 227 33.54 -15.43 1.98
N ASN A 228 33.91 -14.67 0.95
CA ASN A 228 34.00 -15.17 -0.43
C ASN A 228 35.04 -16.29 -0.59
N SER A 229 36.12 -16.25 0.20
CA SER A 229 37.15 -17.30 0.23
C SER A 229 36.76 -18.53 1.07
N GLY A 230 35.60 -18.51 1.74
CA GLY A 230 35.15 -19.58 2.64
C GLY A 230 35.93 -19.67 3.96
N GLN A 231 36.81 -18.73 4.26
CA GLN A 231 37.57 -18.69 5.52
C GLN A 231 36.74 -18.21 6.72
N LEU A 232 35.58 -17.61 6.45
CA LEU A 232 34.66 -17.10 7.45
C LEU A 232 33.24 -17.58 7.16
N CYS A 233 32.61 -18.24 8.13
CA CYS A 233 31.28 -18.81 7.97
C CYS A 233 30.22 -17.83 8.47
N GLY A 234 29.61 -17.09 7.55
CA GLY A 234 28.55 -16.14 7.85
C GLY A 234 28.23 -15.27 6.64
N ALA A 235 27.29 -14.35 6.82
CA ALA A 235 26.86 -13.43 5.77
C ALA A 235 26.95 -11.99 6.25
N LEU A 236 27.24 -11.08 5.32
CA LEU A 236 27.17 -9.64 5.57
C LEU A 236 25.87 -9.09 5.00
N ILE A 237 25.00 -8.55 5.87
CA ILE A 237 23.73 -7.97 5.47
C ILE A 237 24.00 -6.58 4.86
N ALA A 238 23.66 -6.43 3.58
CA ALA A 238 23.76 -5.18 2.83
C ALA A 238 22.90 -4.07 3.47
N GLY A 239 23.40 -2.83 3.46
CA GLY A 239 22.71 -1.65 4.00
C GLY A 239 22.99 -1.34 5.47
N ARG A 240 23.07 -2.35 6.36
CA ARG A 240 23.37 -2.14 7.80
C ARG A 240 24.80 -2.49 8.20
N GLY A 241 25.61 -3.04 7.28
CA GLY A 241 26.98 -3.47 7.57
C GLY A 241 27.03 -4.42 8.77
N THR A 242 26.08 -5.36 8.86
CA THR A 242 25.99 -6.29 9.99
C THR A 242 26.45 -7.67 9.55
N TYR A 243 27.42 -8.22 10.26
CA TYR A 243 27.87 -9.59 10.07
C TYR A 243 27.01 -10.53 10.91
N VAL A 244 26.45 -11.55 10.26
CA VAL A 244 25.66 -12.63 10.89
C VAL A 244 26.45 -13.95 10.76
N PRO A 245 26.92 -14.52 11.88
CA PRO A 245 27.61 -15.81 11.88
C PRO A 245 26.67 -16.94 11.44
N SER A 246 27.18 -17.92 10.69
CA SER A 246 26.36 -19.06 10.25
C SER A 246 25.86 -19.92 11.42
N CYS A 247 26.64 -20.04 12.50
CA CYS A 247 26.25 -20.77 13.71
C CYS A 247 25.02 -20.14 14.38
N TYR A 248 24.86 -18.81 14.29
CA TYR A 248 23.71 -18.10 14.83
C TYR A 248 22.46 -18.45 14.02
N THR A 249 22.53 -18.35 12.69
CA THR A 249 21.41 -18.73 11.79
C THR A 249 21.03 -20.20 11.96
N GLN A 250 21.99 -21.12 12.05
CA GLN A 250 21.71 -22.55 12.28
C GLN A 250 21.04 -22.80 13.64
N ALA A 251 21.44 -22.06 14.67
CA ALA A 251 20.80 -22.17 15.99
C ALA A 251 19.37 -21.62 15.97
N GLU A 252 19.12 -20.50 15.27
CA GLU A 252 17.77 -19.96 15.05
C GLU A 252 16.89 -20.97 14.30
N ASP A 253 17.38 -21.51 13.18
CA ASP A 253 16.66 -22.51 12.37
C ASP A 253 16.34 -23.76 13.18
N SER A 254 17.31 -24.27 13.95
CA SER A 254 17.13 -25.45 14.80
C SER A 254 16.11 -25.19 15.91
N TYR A 255 16.15 -24.00 16.51
CA TYR A 255 15.21 -23.60 17.56
C TYR A 255 13.78 -23.49 17.02
N VAL A 256 13.59 -22.82 15.88
CA VAL A 256 12.29 -22.66 15.24
C VAL A 256 11.74 -24.01 14.77
N ASN A 257 12.58 -24.87 14.20
CA ASN A 257 12.20 -26.24 13.83
C ASN A 257 11.76 -27.07 15.04
N ALA A 258 12.51 -27.02 16.15
CA ALA A 258 12.14 -27.75 17.37
C ALA A 258 10.82 -27.24 17.96
N PHE A 259 10.63 -25.92 18.00
CA PHE A 259 9.38 -25.30 18.45
C PHE A 259 8.20 -25.72 17.57
N PHE A 260 8.38 -25.69 16.24
CA PHE A 260 7.34 -26.09 15.30
C PHE A 260 7.02 -27.58 15.39
N ALA A 261 8.03 -28.44 15.55
CA ALA A 261 7.85 -29.88 15.71
C ALA A 261 7.09 -30.23 17.01
N GLN A 262 7.31 -29.47 18.08
CA GLN A 262 6.65 -29.69 19.36
C GLN A 262 5.20 -29.17 19.37
N ASN A 263 4.95 -27.99 18.81
CA ASN A 263 3.64 -27.32 18.93
C ASN A 263 2.75 -27.49 17.70
N GLY A 264 3.31 -27.84 16.54
CA GLY A 264 2.58 -27.94 15.26
C GLY A 264 2.25 -26.59 14.62
N TYR A 265 2.63 -25.46 15.23
CA TYR A 265 2.45 -24.11 14.68
C TYR A 265 3.52 -23.15 15.19
N VAL A 266 3.68 -22.00 14.50
CA VAL A 266 4.56 -20.88 14.89
C VAL A 266 3.88 -19.55 14.60
N GLU A 267 3.86 -18.65 15.59
CA GLU A 267 3.38 -17.29 15.43
C GLU A 267 4.45 -16.35 14.84
N TRP A 268 4.04 -15.50 13.91
CA TRP A 268 4.93 -14.51 13.30
C TRP A 268 5.30 -13.40 14.29
N SER A 269 4.39 -13.10 15.23
CA SER A 269 4.65 -12.15 16.32
C SER A 269 5.84 -12.59 17.18
N TYR A 270 5.95 -13.90 17.42
CA TYR A 270 7.02 -14.50 18.18
C TYR A 270 8.36 -14.41 17.45
N LEU A 271 8.38 -14.70 16.15
CA LEU A 271 9.59 -14.57 15.33
C LEU A 271 10.10 -13.13 15.22
N LYS A 272 9.19 -12.15 15.14
CA LYS A 272 9.57 -10.73 15.21
C LYS A 272 10.24 -10.39 16.54
N ARG A 273 9.79 -10.96 17.66
CA ARG A 273 10.44 -10.78 18.98
C ARG A 273 11.81 -11.45 19.06
N LEU A 274 12.01 -12.55 18.32
CA LEU A 274 13.31 -13.22 18.20
C LEU A 274 14.31 -12.45 17.33
N GLY A 275 13.87 -11.42 16.59
CA GLY A 275 14.74 -10.59 15.75
C GLY A 275 14.63 -10.86 14.25
N ILE A 276 13.70 -11.71 13.82
CA ILE A 276 13.46 -12.01 12.41
C ILE A 276 12.58 -10.91 11.80
N ALA A 277 13.14 -10.11 10.90
CA ALA A 277 12.47 -8.95 10.32
C ALA A 277 11.29 -9.33 9.42
N ASP A 278 11.44 -10.37 8.60
CA ASP A 278 10.39 -10.91 7.72
C ASP A 278 10.13 -12.40 8.03
N PRO A 279 9.22 -12.69 8.97
CA PRO A 279 8.85 -14.06 9.31
C PRO A 279 8.28 -14.85 8.14
N GLY A 280 7.59 -14.19 7.21
CA GLY A 280 6.91 -14.87 6.11
C GLY A 280 7.90 -15.46 5.10
N ALA A 281 8.87 -14.66 4.67
CA ALA A 281 9.93 -15.15 3.78
C ALA A 281 10.80 -16.21 4.48
N TYR A 282 11.16 -15.98 5.74
CA TYR A 282 11.97 -16.91 6.53
C TYR A 282 11.30 -18.28 6.72
N LEU A 283 10.02 -18.30 7.12
CA LEU A 283 9.30 -19.55 7.33
C LEU A 283 9.02 -20.29 6.02
N ARG A 284 8.80 -19.60 4.90
CA ARG A 284 8.65 -20.26 3.59
C ARG A 284 9.91 -20.98 3.14
N SER A 285 11.10 -20.47 3.48
CA SER A 285 12.34 -21.18 3.18
C SER A 285 12.62 -22.32 4.15
N LEU A 286 12.28 -22.15 5.43
CA LEU A 286 12.57 -23.14 6.47
C LEU A 286 11.55 -24.29 6.51
N LEU A 287 10.27 -24.00 6.34
CA LEU A 287 9.13 -24.90 6.50
C LEU A 287 8.22 -24.91 5.24
N PRO A 288 8.70 -25.40 4.10
CA PRO A 288 7.95 -25.34 2.84
C PRO A 288 6.63 -26.13 2.84
N ASN A 289 6.52 -27.13 3.71
CA ASN A 289 5.33 -28.00 3.82
C ASN A 289 4.26 -27.44 4.78
N ALA A 290 4.53 -26.32 5.46
CA ALA A 290 3.59 -25.69 6.36
C ALA A 290 2.63 -24.75 5.59
N THR A 291 1.42 -24.58 6.12
CA THR A 291 0.49 -23.57 5.61
C THR A 291 0.78 -22.24 6.29
N HIS A 292 1.14 -21.23 5.48
CA HIS A 292 1.53 -19.91 5.96
C HIS A 292 0.38 -18.91 5.81
N LEU A 293 -0.12 -18.41 6.93
CA LEU A 293 -1.17 -17.39 7.01
C LEU A 293 -0.57 -16.03 7.34
N SER A 294 -1.41 -15.00 7.49
CA SER A 294 -0.94 -13.62 7.70
C SER A 294 -0.24 -13.35 9.04
N GLY A 295 -0.50 -14.16 10.08
CA GLY A 295 0.13 -14.01 11.40
C GLY A 295 0.64 -15.32 12.03
N VAL A 296 0.30 -16.48 11.47
CA VAL A 296 0.67 -17.80 12.00
C VAL A 296 1.05 -18.74 10.84
N SER A 297 1.92 -19.70 11.10
CA SER A 297 2.17 -20.82 10.20
C SER A 297 1.86 -22.13 10.91
N VAL A 298 1.08 -22.99 10.26
CA VAL A 298 0.50 -24.20 10.84
C VAL A 298 0.98 -25.42 10.05
N GLY A 299 1.32 -26.49 10.77
CA GLY A 299 1.77 -27.76 10.17
C GLY A 299 0.62 -28.61 9.65
N SER A 300 0.96 -29.52 8.74
CA SER A 300 -0.01 -30.42 8.11
C SER A 300 -0.74 -31.32 9.12
N VAL A 301 -0.08 -31.72 10.21
CA VAL A 301 -0.67 -32.58 11.25
C VAL A 301 -1.93 -31.95 11.87
N VAL A 302 -1.88 -30.64 12.15
CA VAL A 302 -3.01 -29.90 12.72
C VAL A 302 -4.16 -29.84 11.71
N ILE A 303 -3.83 -29.61 10.44
CA ILE A 303 -4.81 -29.55 9.33
C ILE A 303 -5.44 -30.92 9.08
N ASP A 304 -4.66 -31.99 9.13
CA ASP A 304 -5.16 -33.34 8.91
C ASP A 304 -6.06 -33.79 10.07
N HIS A 305 -5.71 -33.44 11.32
CA HIS A 305 -6.61 -33.66 12.46
C HIS A 305 -7.93 -32.88 12.30
N LEU A 306 -7.86 -31.62 11.88
CA LEU A 306 -9.06 -30.81 11.59
C LEU A 306 -9.95 -31.46 10.52
N LYS A 307 -9.37 -31.97 9.42
CA LYS A 307 -10.13 -32.65 8.36
C LYS A 307 -10.88 -33.85 8.91
N VAL A 308 -10.22 -34.69 9.72
CA VAL A 308 -10.84 -35.87 10.32
C VAL A 308 -12.05 -35.46 11.17
N VAL A 309 -11.90 -34.45 12.03
CA VAL A 309 -13.01 -33.97 12.88
C VAL A 309 -14.16 -33.40 12.04
N VAL A 310 -13.86 -32.66 10.97
CA VAL A 310 -14.87 -32.12 10.06
C VAL A 310 -15.62 -33.24 9.33
N GLU A 311 -14.91 -34.24 8.80
CA GLU A 311 -15.49 -35.39 8.10
C GLU A 311 -16.34 -36.25 9.05
N ASP A 312 -15.85 -36.54 10.25
CA ASP A 312 -16.58 -37.32 11.27
C ASP A 312 -17.87 -36.60 11.67
N THR A 313 -17.82 -35.29 11.91
CA THR A 313 -19.01 -34.48 12.27
C THR A 313 -20.05 -34.48 11.15
N ALA A 314 -19.60 -34.41 9.89
CA ALA A 314 -20.50 -34.49 8.74
C ALA A 314 -21.16 -35.87 8.63
N ASN A 315 -20.41 -36.94 8.89
CA ASN A 315 -20.89 -38.33 8.81
C ASN A 315 -21.86 -38.67 9.95
N GLU A 316 -21.54 -38.26 11.18
CA GLU A 316 -22.35 -38.54 12.38
C GLU A 316 -23.57 -37.62 12.49
N CYS A 317 -23.62 -36.53 11.73
CA CYS A 317 -24.70 -35.54 11.77
C CYS A 317 -24.88 -34.95 13.19
N THR A 318 -23.75 -34.57 13.79
CA THR A 318 -23.60 -34.03 15.16
C THR A 318 -22.97 -32.64 15.15
N TRP A 319 -22.46 -32.20 16.30
CA TRP A 319 -21.63 -31.01 16.49
C TRP A 319 -20.24 -31.42 16.99
N ALA A 320 -19.22 -30.60 16.76
CA ALA A 320 -17.88 -30.82 17.30
C ALA A 320 -17.18 -29.52 17.71
N ASP A 321 -16.30 -29.64 18.70
CA ASP A 321 -15.44 -28.58 19.22
C ASP A 321 -14.09 -28.57 18.50
N LEU A 322 -13.77 -27.46 17.84
CA LEU A 322 -12.51 -27.26 17.14
C LEU A 322 -11.42 -26.60 18.00
N THR A 323 -11.74 -26.18 19.23
CA THR A 323 -10.82 -25.48 20.14
C THR A 323 -9.56 -26.29 20.43
N HIS A 324 -9.68 -27.62 20.46
CA HIS A 324 -8.54 -28.52 20.68
C HIS A 324 -7.80 -28.87 19.38
N CYS A 325 -8.42 -28.66 18.23
CA CYS A 325 -7.85 -28.95 16.92
C CYS A 325 -6.99 -27.81 16.40
N ILE A 326 -7.25 -26.58 16.85
CA ILE A 326 -6.68 -25.36 16.30
C ILE A 326 -6.01 -24.54 17.41
N PRO A 327 -4.81 -23.98 17.18
CA PRO A 327 -4.14 -23.11 18.15
C PRO A 327 -5.01 -21.93 18.62
N VAL A 328 -5.10 -21.74 19.93
CA VAL A 328 -5.92 -20.68 20.58
C VAL A 328 -5.47 -19.26 20.18
N SER A 329 -4.21 -19.10 19.76
CA SER A 329 -3.67 -17.80 19.35
C SER A 329 -4.08 -17.33 17.96
N LEU A 330 -4.79 -18.16 17.18
CA LEU A 330 -5.31 -17.77 15.87
C LEU A 330 -6.46 -16.78 15.99
N THR A 331 -6.43 -15.72 15.19
CA THR A 331 -7.53 -14.76 15.07
C THR A 331 -8.72 -15.37 14.32
N PHE A 332 -9.92 -14.78 14.46
CA PHE A 332 -11.12 -15.24 13.73
C PHE A 332 -10.88 -15.37 12.22
N LYS A 333 -10.24 -14.35 11.61
CA LYS A 333 -9.93 -14.35 10.19
C LYS A 333 -9.03 -15.53 9.79
N GLU A 334 -8.01 -15.82 10.59
CA GLU A 334 -7.07 -16.92 10.33
C GLU A 334 -7.73 -18.29 10.55
N ARG A 335 -8.57 -18.44 11.57
CA ARG A 335 -9.37 -19.66 11.77
C ARG A 335 -10.26 -19.93 10.57
N MET A 336 -10.96 -18.91 10.08
CA MET A 336 -11.81 -19.03 8.89
C MET A 336 -11.02 -19.41 7.64
N GLU A 337 -9.80 -18.89 7.47
CA GLU A 337 -8.94 -19.22 6.33
C GLU A 337 -8.50 -20.69 6.33
N ILE A 338 -8.29 -21.29 7.51
CA ILE A 338 -7.96 -22.73 7.66
C ILE A 338 -9.21 -23.60 7.49
N ILE A 339 -10.34 -23.23 8.11
CA ILE A 339 -11.51 -24.11 8.21
C ILE A 339 -12.38 -24.06 6.94
N ALA A 340 -12.62 -22.88 6.36
CA ALA A 340 -13.55 -22.71 5.25
C ALA A 340 -13.27 -23.58 4.01
N PRO A 341 -12.01 -23.85 3.60
CA PRO A 341 -11.70 -24.77 2.52
C PRO A 341 -12.23 -26.20 2.75
N HIS A 342 -12.27 -26.65 4.00
CA HIS A 342 -12.68 -28.01 4.37
C HIS A 342 -14.18 -28.17 4.56
N LEU A 343 -14.93 -27.06 4.68
CA LEU A 343 -16.39 -27.08 4.79
C LEU A 343 -17.11 -27.03 3.43
N LYS A 344 -16.41 -26.69 2.34
CA LYS A 344 -17.03 -26.53 1.02
C LYS A 344 -17.67 -27.84 0.54
N GLY A 345 -18.99 -27.82 0.37
CA GLY A 345 -19.78 -28.95 -0.13
C GLY A 345 -20.25 -29.92 0.95
N LEU A 346 -19.95 -29.67 2.23
CA LEU A 346 -20.49 -30.43 3.36
C LEU A 346 -21.66 -29.67 4.01
N PRO A 347 -22.69 -30.37 4.53
CA PRO A 347 -23.85 -29.76 5.21
C PRO A 347 -23.48 -29.35 6.65
N LEU A 348 -22.44 -28.52 6.80
CA LEU A 348 -21.89 -28.07 8.08
C LEU A 348 -21.87 -26.54 8.14
N LYS A 349 -22.14 -25.99 9.33
CA LYS A 349 -22.08 -24.56 9.64
C LYS A 349 -21.13 -24.29 10.81
N LEU A 350 -20.50 -23.12 10.79
CA LEU A 350 -19.62 -22.65 11.87
C LEU A 350 -20.38 -21.78 12.84
N VAL A 351 -20.06 -21.92 14.12
CA VAL A 351 -20.67 -21.19 15.25
C VAL A 351 -19.58 -20.65 16.18
N ALA A 352 -19.92 -19.59 16.94
CA ALA A 352 -19.08 -18.94 17.93
C ALA A 352 -17.68 -18.58 17.38
N ASP A 353 -17.66 -17.74 16.35
CA ASP A 353 -16.41 -17.31 15.69
C ASP A 353 -15.51 -18.46 15.21
N GLY A 354 -16.13 -19.54 14.74
CA GLY A 354 -15.45 -20.70 14.16
C GLY A 354 -14.78 -21.63 15.19
N LEU A 355 -15.25 -21.61 16.44
CA LEU A 355 -14.82 -22.55 17.47
C LEU A 355 -15.58 -23.89 17.40
N PHE A 356 -16.82 -23.88 16.93
CA PHE A 356 -17.64 -25.07 16.81
C PHE A 356 -18.14 -25.27 15.37
N ILE A 357 -18.27 -26.54 14.99
CA ILE A 357 -18.95 -26.95 13.74
C ILE A 357 -20.21 -27.73 14.08
N ILE A 358 -21.26 -27.49 13.31
CA ILE A 358 -22.59 -28.09 13.53
C ILE A 358 -23.15 -28.54 12.19
N SER A 359 -23.69 -29.75 12.12
CA SER A 359 -24.37 -30.22 10.91
C SER A 359 -25.77 -29.63 10.73
N ASP A 360 -26.17 -29.41 9.48
CA ASP A 360 -27.50 -28.92 9.14
C ASP A 360 -28.59 -29.86 9.65
N GLN A 361 -28.35 -31.18 9.60
CA GLN A 361 -29.29 -32.17 10.15
C GLN A 361 -29.45 -32.04 11.67
N PHE A 362 -28.38 -31.72 12.40
CA PHE A 362 -28.46 -31.46 13.84
C PHE A 362 -29.27 -30.20 14.13
N ILE A 363 -29.10 -29.15 13.32
CA ILE A 363 -29.89 -27.91 13.42
C ILE A 363 -31.37 -28.20 13.16
N THR A 364 -31.72 -28.95 12.12
CA THR A 364 -33.11 -29.32 11.83
C THR A 364 -33.73 -30.19 12.91
N LYS A 365 -32.95 -31.06 13.58
CA LYS A 365 -33.42 -31.81 14.76
C LYS A 365 -33.76 -30.89 15.94
N CYS A 366 -33.21 -29.68 15.99
CA CYS A 366 -33.45 -28.72 17.08
C CYS A 366 -34.69 -27.84 16.87
N GLU A 367 -35.13 -27.65 15.62
CA GLU A 367 -36.34 -26.88 15.26
C GLU A 367 -37.60 -27.26 16.09
N PRO A 368 -38.00 -28.54 16.23
CA PRO A 368 -39.24 -28.91 16.91
C PRO A 368 -39.25 -28.60 18.42
N TYR A 369 -38.10 -28.37 19.06
CA TYR A 369 -38.07 -27.94 20.46
C TYR A 369 -38.64 -26.53 20.65
N PHE A 370 -38.65 -25.72 19.60
CA PHE A 370 -39.14 -24.34 19.65
C PHE A 370 -40.62 -24.22 19.31
N ASP A 371 -41.24 -25.19 18.62
CA ASP A 371 -42.62 -25.10 18.13
C ASP A 371 -43.63 -24.69 19.21
N LYS A 372 -43.59 -25.38 20.36
CA LYS A 372 -44.49 -25.09 21.48
C LYS A 372 -44.22 -23.70 22.07
N PHE A 373 -42.95 -23.33 22.23
CA PHE A 373 -42.56 -22.05 22.78
C PHE A 373 -42.98 -20.89 21.86
N ILE A 374 -42.72 -21.00 20.55
CA ILE A 374 -43.08 -20.00 19.54
C ILE A 374 -44.60 -19.87 19.44
N HIS A 375 -45.34 -20.98 19.43
CA HIS A 375 -46.80 -20.99 19.39
C HIS A 375 -47.41 -20.28 20.61
N ASP A 376 -46.96 -20.62 21.83
CA ASP A 376 -47.44 -20.01 23.07
C ASP A 376 -47.15 -18.49 23.09
N ARG A 377 -45.96 -18.07 22.63
CA ARG A 377 -45.57 -16.66 22.57
C ARG A 377 -46.34 -15.88 21.50
N ALA A 378 -46.58 -16.46 20.33
CA ALA A 378 -47.38 -15.86 19.26
C ALA A 378 -48.86 -15.71 19.67
N GLU A 379 -49.41 -16.68 20.39
CA GLU A 379 -50.76 -16.62 20.93
C GLU A 379 -50.89 -15.55 22.03
N LEU A 380 -49.88 -15.42 22.91
CA LEU A 380 -49.83 -14.36 23.92
C LEU A 380 -49.71 -12.96 23.28
N ALA A 381 -48.83 -12.81 22.30
CA ALA A 381 -48.63 -11.54 21.58
C ALA A 381 -49.93 -11.08 20.90
N SER A 382 -50.58 -11.98 20.16
CA SER A 382 -51.83 -11.69 19.46
C SER A 382 -53.02 -11.42 20.40
N LYS A 383 -53.13 -12.12 21.54
CA LYS A 383 -54.17 -11.86 22.56
C LYS A 383 -54.01 -10.49 23.20
N GLU A 384 -52.79 -10.09 23.53
CA GLU A 384 -52.52 -8.81 24.19
C GLU A 384 -52.67 -7.63 23.22
N GLU A 385 -52.22 -7.75 21.96
CA GLU A 385 -52.45 -6.72 20.95
C GLU A 385 -53.92 -6.62 20.54
N ARG A 386 -54.69 -7.72 20.53
CA ARG A 386 -56.16 -7.63 20.40
C ARG A 386 -56.83 -6.90 21.57
N ARG A 387 -56.32 -7.03 22.80
CA ARG A 387 -56.84 -6.29 23.96
C ARG A 387 -56.56 -4.79 23.86
N ILE A 388 -55.44 -4.42 23.25
CA ILE A 388 -55.06 -3.02 23.01
C ILE A 388 -55.83 -2.43 21.80
N ALA A 389 -56.17 -3.25 20.80
CA ALA A 389 -56.81 -2.82 19.55
C ALA A 389 -58.36 -2.68 19.59
N VAL A 390 -59.05 -3.14 20.64
CA VAL A 390 -60.51 -2.95 20.77
C VAL A 390 -60.83 -1.67 21.55
N PRO A 391 -61.44 -0.63 20.95
CA PRO A 391 -61.96 0.50 21.69
C PRO A 391 -63.23 0.09 22.43
N ALA A 392 -63.24 0.27 23.75
CA ALA A 392 -64.37 -0.03 24.61
C ALA A 392 -65.61 0.81 24.25
N HIS A 393 -66.67 0.18 23.71
CA HIS A 393 -68.07 0.64 23.85
C HIS A 393 -69.07 -0.49 23.50
N SER A 394 -69.73 -1.08 24.51
CA SER A 394 -71.20 -1.03 24.70
C SER A 394 -71.75 -2.05 25.72
N VAL A 395 -72.29 -1.49 26.81
CA VAL A 395 -73.58 -1.75 27.50
C VAL A 395 -73.93 -3.15 28.08
N ASN A 396 -73.88 -3.19 29.41
CA ASN A 396 -74.83 -3.68 30.45
C ASN A 396 -75.98 -4.67 30.17
N THR A 397 -76.21 -5.46 31.25
CA THR A 397 -77.38 -6.24 31.74
C THR A 397 -77.18 -7.76 31.59
N SER A 398 -77.35 -8.64 32.59
CA SER A 398 -78.12 -8.62 33.85
C SER A 398 -77.58 -9.65 34.86
N ALA A 399 -78.06 -9.55 36.10
CA ALA A 399 -77.62 -10.20 37.34
C ALA A 399 -77.90 -11.70 37.50
N GLN A 400 -77.02 -12.42 38.22
CA GLN A 400 -77.28 -13.32 39.37
C GLN A 400 -75.94 -14.01 39.74
N ASP A 401 -75.28 -13.66 40.84
CA ASP A 401 -75.48 -14.07 42.24
C ASP A 401 -74.89 -15.46 42.58
N HIS A 402 -73.74 -15.48 43.28
CA HIS A 402 -73.48 -16.25 44.52
C HIS A 402 -72.00 -16.22 44.95
N SER A 403 -71.75 -15.61 46.12
CA SER A 403 -70.88 -16.07 47.25
C SER A 403 -69.40 -16.45 46.98
N SER A 404 -68.36 -16.07 47.74
CA SER A 404 -68.26 -15.53 49.10
C SER A 404 -66.81 -15.19 49.48
N LYS A 405 -66.64 -14.19 50.36
CA LYS A 405 -65.60 -14.01 51.42
C LYS A 405 -64.13 -13.82 50.93
N ARG A 406 -63.31 -12.87 51.43
CA ARG A 406 -63.19 -12.34 52.80
C ARG A 406 -62.23 -11.12 52.85
N ALA A 407 -62.53 -10.18 53.76
CA ALA A 407 -61.64 -9.33 54.57
C ALA A 407 -60.77 -8.24 53.88
N THR A 408 -61.07 -6.94 53.93
CA THR A 408 -61.16 -5.91 55.02
C THR A 408 -59.88 -5.10 55.27
N SER A 409 -59.89 -3.82 54.88
CA SER A 409 -59.50 -2.59 55.65
C SER A 409 -59.36 -1.42 54.66
N ALA A 410 -60.29 -0.44 54.56
CA ALA A 410 -60.57 0.68 55.49
C ALA A 410 -59.31 1.58 55.67
N ILE A 411 -59.15 2.79 55.12
CA ILE A 411 -59.85 4.09 55.32
C ILE A 411 -58.94 5.11 54.57
N LYS A 412 -59.38 6.08 53.74
CA LYS A 412 -59.90 7.44 54.03
C LYS A 412 -59.93 8.15 52.67
N GLY A 413 -61.07 8.63 52.14
CA GLY A 413 -61.56 10.00 52.30
C GLY A 413 -60.79 10.99 51.41
N GLY A 414 -61.37 11.77 50.48
CA GLY A 414 -62.75 12.06 50.15
C GLY A 414 -62.80 13.27 49.20
N PHE A 415 -63.97 13.47 48.56
CA PHE A 415 -64.55 14.72 48.05
C PHE A 415 -63.70 15.64 47.14
N GLY A 416 -64.16 16.11 45.98
CA GLY A 416 -65.49 16.11 45.37
C GLY A 416 -65.55 17.13 44.23
N MET A 417 -66.58 16.99 43.38
CA MET A 417 -67.13 17.99 42.42
C MET A 417 -66.17 18.45 41.30
N GLY A 418 -66.48 18.32 40.02
CA GLY A 418 -67.77 18.53 39.38
C GLY A 418 -67.69 19.81 38.55
N ALA A 419 -67.92 19.65 37.24
CA ALA A 419 -68.30 20.66 36.25
C ALA A 419 -67.21 21.31 35.36
N ARG A 420 -67.49 21.12 34.06
CA ARG A 420 -67.48 22.08 32.95
C ARG A 420 -66.28 22.11 32.02
N GLU A 421 -66.52 21.47 30.87
CA GLU A 421 -65.90 21.72 29.57
C GLU A 421 -65.71 23.23 29.30
N ILE A 422 -64.50 23.62 28.87
CA ILE A 422 -64.30 24.75 27.95
C ILE A 422 -63.17 24.39 26.98
N LYS A 423 -63.52 24.29 25.70
CA LYS A 423 -62.58 24.29 24.57
C LYS A 423 -61.95 25.68 24.44
N THR A 424 -60.63 25.80 24.43
CA THR A 424 -59.96 26.91 23.73
C THR A 424 -58.64 26.50 23.10
N LYS A 425 -58.52 26.96 21.84
CA LYS A 425 -57.40 26.87 20.91
C LYS A 425 -56.07 27.40 21.48
N ASN A 426 -54.99 26.81 20.97
CA ASN A 426 -53.67 27.38 20.64
C ASN A 426 -53.21 28.66 21.36
N VAL A 427 -51.97 28.64 21.88
CA VAL A 427 -50.82 29.40 21.33
C VAL A 427 -49.55 29.13 22.16
N LYS A 428 -48.56 28.54 21.48
CA LYS A 428 -47.11 28.84 21.51
C LYS A 428 -46.54 29.67 22.69
N LYS A 429 -45.60 29.03 23.40
CA LYS A 429 -44.14 29.33 23.53
C LYS A 429 -43.61 29.54 24.96
N LYS A 430 -42.47 28.85 25.18
CA LYS A 430 -41.30 29.21 26.00
C LYS A 430 -41.49 29.33 27.51
N TYR A 431 -40.79 28.48 28.28
CA TYR A 431 -39.61 28.89 29.06
C TYR A 431 -38.95 27.64 29.71
N GLN A 432 -37.68 27.39 29.38
CA GLN A 432 -36.67 26.77 30.25
C GLN A 432 -36.12 27.88 31.19
N PRO A 433 -35.19 27.69 32.15
CA PRO A 433 -34.68 26.47 32.83
C PRO A 433 -34.43 26.70 34.36
N SER A 434 -33.94 25.67 35.10
CA SER A 434 -32.80 25.71 36.07
C SER A 434 -32.93 24.62 37.15
N LYS A 435 -32.09 23.57 37.13
CA LYS A 435 -30.76 23.43 37.78
C LYS A 435 -30.76 23.40 39.33
N ARG A 436 -30.42 22.22 39.88
CA ARG A 436 -29.24 21.92 40.76
C ARG A 436 -29.22 20.40 41.04
N ARG A 437 -28.19 19.67 40.57
CA ARG A 437 -26.86 19.39 41.21
C ARG A 437 -27.03 18.47 42.44
N MET A 438 -26.34 17.33 42.62
CA MET A 438 -24.97 16.97 42.22
C MET A 438 -24.70 15.44 42.40
N ILE A 439 -23.83 14.92 41.52
CA ILE A 439 -22.66 14.02 41.72
C ILE A 439 -22.86 12.54 42.10
N SER A 440 -22.48 11.65 41.16
CA SER A 440 -21.28 10.78 41.23
C SER A 440 -21.25 9.85 40.00
N ASN A 441 -20.43 10.15 38.97
CA ASN A 441 -19.23 9.37 38.52
C ASN A 441 -19.52 7.90 38.12
N HIS A 442 -19.13 7.34 36.97
CA HIS A 442 -18.25 7.75 35.86
C HIS A 442 -18.35 6.68 34.73
N LEU A 443 -18.31 7.13 33.45
CA LEU A 443 -17.82 6.46 32.20
C LEU A 443 -18.57 5.21 31.68
N GLY A 444 -18.96 5.12 30.42
CA GLY A 444 -18.83 6.01 29.26
C GLY A 444 -19.42 5.28 28.06
N ASP A 445 -20.66 5.64 27.70
CA ASP A 445 -21.39 5.09 26.55
C ASP A 445 -21.46 6.14 25.44
N SER A 446 -21.34 5.65 24.21
CA SER A 446 -21.14 6.41 22.99
C SER A 446 -22.45 6.45 22.20
N ASP A 447 -23.30 7.42 22.50
CA ASP A 447 -24.49 7.71 21.69
C ASP A 447 -24.13 8.64 20.51
N ASN A 448 -24.29 8.11 19.29
CA ASN A 448 -25.00 8.78 18.21
C ASN A 448 -25.10 7.88 16.97
N GLU A 449 -25.99 6.89 17.00
CA GLU A 449 -26.73 6.47 15.82
C GLU A 449 -28.19 6.28 16.21
N ASP A 450 -29.05 7.20 15.80
CA ASP A 450 -30.49 6.96 15.74
C ASP A 450 -31.10 7.90 14.70
N ALA A 451 -31.06 7.45 13.45
CA ALA A 451 -31.80 8.05 12.35
C ALA A 451 -32.16 6.98 11.31
N ALA A 452 -32.87 5.93 11.70
CA ALA A 452 -33.60 5.06 10.78
C ALA A 452 -34.63 4.17 11.51
N GLU A 453 -35.76 4.72 11.94
CA GLU A 453 -36.96 3.90 12.19
C GLU A 453 -38.10 4.38 11.28
N LEU A 454 -38.21 3.73 10.12
CA LEU A 454 -39.44 3.70 9.32
C LEU A 454 -39.63 2.27 8.79
N ASN A 455 -40.76 1.68 9.16
CA ASN A 455 -41.37 0.43 8.69
C ASN A 455 -40.82 -0.90 9.24
N SER A 456 -41.16 -1.24 10.49
CA SER A 456 -41.30 -2.65 10.91
C SER A 456 -42.77 -3.05 10.85
N SER A 457 -43.08 -4.18 10.21
CA SER A 457 -44.39 -4.83 10.30
C SER A 457 -44.78 -5.05 11.77
N SER A 458 -46.09 -5.02 12.09
CA SER A 458 -46.61 -5.25 13.45
C SER A 458 -46.09 -6.55 14.08
N ALA A 459 -45.85 -7.58 13.24
CA ALA A 459 -45.31 -8.87 13.64
C ALA A 459 -43.81 -8.84 14.00
N ASP A 460 -43.00 -8.02 13.32
CA ASP A 460 -41.57 -7.90 13.62
C ASP A 460 -41.33 -7.22 14.98
N SER A 461 -42.11 -6.18 15.27
CA SER A 461 -42.10 -5.51 16.57
C SER A 461 -42.58 -6.46 17.69
N ALA A 462 -43.58 -7.30 17.40
CA ALA A 462 -44.08 -8.31 18.33
C ALA A 462 -43.06 -9.44 18.58
N PHE A 463 -42.36 -9.94 17.56
CA PHE A 463 -41.34 -10.99 17.71
C PHE A 463 -40.24 -10.55 18.69
N VAL A 464 -39.66 -9.37 18.48
CA VAL A 464 -38.58 -8.82 19.33
C VAL A 464 -39.05 -8.55 20.76
N LYS A 465 -40.34 -8.24 20.96
CA LYS A 465 -40.91 -7.96 22.27
C LYS A 465 -41.21 -9.21 23.10
N TYR A 466 -41.63 -10.30 22.45
CA TYR A 466 -42.12 -11.50 23.13
C TYR A 466 -41.15 -12.68 23.11
N ILE A 467 -40.11 -12.63 22.28
CA ILE A 467 -39.08 -13.66 22.16
C ILE A 467 -37.70 -13.01 22.32
N THR A 468 -36.94 -13.46 23.32
CA THR A 468 -35.54 -13.06 23.50
C THR A 468 -34.60 -14.21 23.14
N ILE A 469 -33.38 -13.88 22.69
CA ILE A 469 -32.34 -14.88 22.37
C ILE A 469 -32.03 -15.73 23.62
N SER A 470 -31.97 -15.10 24.80
CA SER A 470 -31.76 -15.79 26.08
C SER A 470 -32.85 -16.83 26.36
N ASP A 471 -34.13 -16.48 26.17
CA ASP A 471 -35.22 -17.44 26.38
C ASP A 471 -35.12 -18.63 25.42
N LEU A 472 -34.82 -18.39 24.14
CA LEU A 472 -34.62 -19.47 23.16
C LEU A 472 -33.42 -20.35 23.52
N THR A 473 -32.30 -19.77 23.93
CA THR A 473 -31.11 -20.52 24.36
C THR A 473 -31.42 -21.38 25.60
N THR A 474 -32.20 -20.87 26.56
CA THR A 474 -32.61 -21.67 27.74
C THR A 474 -33.55 -22.82 27.37
N VAL A 475 -34.48 -22.60 26.44
CA VAL A 475 -35.38 -23.66 25.94
C VAL A 475 -34.57 -24.78 25.28
N LEU A 476 -33.60 -24.41 24.44
CA LEU A 476 -32.73 -25.36 23.76
C LEU A 476 -31.79 -26.10 24.73
N ALA A 477 -31.15 -25.37 25.64
CA ALA A 477 -30.25 -25.94 26.65
C ALA A 477 -30.97 -26.89 27.62
N SER A 478 -32.25 -26.66 27.91
CA SER A 478 -33.07 -27.56 28.74
C SER A 478 -33.53 -28.83 28.00
N SER A 479 -33.51 -28.82 26.67
CA SER A 479 -34.01 -29.90 25.81
C SER A 479 -32.89 -30.79 25.24
N LEU A 480 -31.67 -30.25 25.12
CA LEU A 480 -30.47 -30.98 24.69
C LEU A 480 -29.76 -31.66 25.88
N PRO A 481 -28.91 -32.68 25.64
CA PRO A 481 -28.12 -33.27 26.70
C PRO A 481 -27.07 -32.28 27.24
N ALA A 482 -26.65 -32.49 28.50
CA ALA A 482 -25.81 -31.56 29.26
C ALA A 482 -24.36 -31.42 28.76
N ASP A 483 -23.99 -32.16 27.72
CA ASP A 483 -22.69 -32.15 27.06
C ASP A 483 -22.56 -31.06 25.99
N VAL A 484 -23.67 -30.44 25.56
CA VAL A 484 -23.68 -29.35 24.57
C VAL A 484 -23.36 -28.01 25.25
N PRO A 485 -22.29 -27.30 24.83
CA PRO A 485 -21.95 -25.98 25.37
C PRO A 485 -23.03 -24.92 25.08
N GLU A 486 -23.17 -23.94 25.97
CA GLU A 486 -24.12 -22.83 25.81
C GLU A 486 -23.83 -22.00 24.55
N ASP A 487 -22.55 -21.87 24.17
CA ASP A 487 -22.13 -21.20 22.93
C ASP A 487 -22.65 -21.90 21.65
N VAL A 488 -22.72 -23.23 21.68
CA VAL A 488 -23.29 -24.04 20.59
C VAL A 488 -24.80 -23.82 20.53
N CYS A 489 -25.48 -23.83 21.68
CA CYS A 489 -26.91 -23.53 21.77
C CYS A 489 -27.23 -22.12 21.25
N SER A 490 -26.45 -21.11 21.65
CA SER A 490 -26.62 -19.73 21.20
C SER A 490 -26.47 -19.60 19.68
N GLY A 491 -25.46 -20.25 19.10
CA GLY A 491 -25.27 -20.20 17.64
C GLY A 491 -26.33 -20.96 16.86
N ILE A 492 -26.84 -22.08 17.37
CA ILE A 492 -27.99 -22.77 16.76
C ILE A 492 -29.20 -21.85 16.76
N VAL A 493 -29.46 -21.16 17.87
CA VAL A 493 -30.55 -20.18 17.99
C VAL A 493 -30.35 -19.06 16.97
N GLU A 494 -29.17 -18.45 16.87
CA GLU A 494 -28.87 -17.40 15.88
C GLU A 494 -29.13 -17.83 14.43
N ILE A 495 -28.76 -19.07 14.08
CA ILE A 495 -29.02 -19.64 12.76
C ILE A 495 -30.52 -19.85 12.52
N LEU A 496 -31.26 -20.26 13.55
CA LEU A 496 -32.70 -20.56 13.47
C LEU A 496 -33.59 -19.32 13.60
N ILE A 497 -33.10 -18.19 14.13
CA ILE A 497 -33.89 -16.95 14.32
C ILE A 497 -34.71 -16.57 13.08
N PRO A 498 -34.17 -16.55 11.84
CA PRO A 498 -34.96 -16.20 10.65
C PRO A 498 -36.13 -17.16 10.42
N GLN A 499 -35.93 -18.47 10.63
CA GLN A 499 -36.98 -19.48 10.46
C GLN A 499 -38.02 -19.41 11.58
N LEU A 500 -37.57 -19.23 12.83
CA LEU A 500 -38.44 -19.02 14.00
C LEU A 500 -39.25 -17.73 13.88
N LYS A 501 -38.69 -16.69 13.27
CA LYS A 501 -39.39 -15.44 12.96
C LYS A 501 -40.47 -15.65 11.91
N CYS A 502 -40.17 -16.36 10.83
CA CYS A 502 -41.18 -16.70 9.82
C CYS A 502 -42.35 -17.50 10.41
N THR A 503 -42.05 -18.56 11.17
CA THR A 503 -43.09 -19.38 11.83
C THR A 503 -43.88 -18.59 12.87
N PHE A 504 -43.23 -17.74 13.68
CA PHE A 504 -43.91 -16.84 14.60
C PHE A 504 -44.85 -15.88 13.85
N THR A 505 -44.39 -15.24 12.79
CA THR A 505 -45.19 -14.29 12.00
C THR A 505 -46.36 -14.98 11.32
N GLU A 506 -46.17 -16.20 10.80
CA GLU A 506 -47.27 -16.99 10.23
C GLU A 506 -48.35 -17.34 11.27
N ILE A 507 -47.94 -17.79 12.46
CA ILE A 507 -48.86 -18.09 13.56
C ILE A 507 -49.53 -16.79 14.04
N TYR A 508 -48.74 -15.74 14.28
CA TYR A 508 -49.23 -14.43 14.72
C TYR A 508 -50.23 -13.83 13.73
N ASP A 509 -49.94 -13.84 12.43
CA ASP A 509 -50.82 -13.32 11.39
C ASP A 509 -52.07 -14.20 11.20
N SER A 510 -51.94 -15.53 11.28
CA SER A 510 -53.11 -16.43 11.22
C SER A 510 -54.09 -16.20 12.36
N ILE A 511 -53.57 -15.82 13.53
CA ILE A 511 -54.36 -15.49 14.70
C ILE A 511 -54.84 -14.03 14.60
N PHE A 512 -54.03 -13.07 14.16
CA PHE A 512 -54.36 -11.64 14.21
C PHE A 512 -55.22 -11.16 13.03
N LEU A 513 -55.05 -11.69 11.81
CA LEU A 513 -55.81 -11.34 10.60
C LEU A 513 -56.23 -12.57 9.76
N PRO A 514 -57.52 -12.95 9.71
CA PRO A 514 -57.98 -14.10 8.92
C PRO A 514 -57.97 -13.93 7.37
N ASN A 515 -57.37 -12.87 6.81
CA ASN A 515 -57.26 -12.61 5.36
C ASN A 515 -55.83 -12.22 4.92
N SER A 516 -54.84 -13.12 5.08
CA SER A 516 -53.40 -12.79 4.92
C SER A 516 -52.92 -12.55 3.48
N GLU A 517 -53.53 -13.16 2.46
CA GLU A 517 -53.07 -13.01 1.06
C GLU A 517 -53.16 -11.56 0.54
N THR A 518 -54.22 -10.84 0.91
CA THR A 518 -54.42 -9.47 0.42
C THR A 518 -53.50 -8.45 1.10
N ALA A 519 -53.07 -8.73 2.33
CA ALA A 519 -52.11 -7.90 3.07
C ALA A 519 -50.69 -8.10 2.54
N ARG A 520 -50.26 -9.37 2.35
CA ARG A 520 -48.97 -9.70 1.74
C ARG A 520 -48.84 -9.10 0.34
N ARG A 521 -49.84 -9.28 -0.53
CA ARG A 521 -49.85 -8.67 -1.88
C ARG A 521 -49.72 -7.14 -1.84
N ARG A 522 -50.37 -6.45 -0.88
CA ARG A 522 -50.24 -4.99 -0.74
C ARG A 522 -48.84 -4.57 -0.31
N GLU A 523 -48.21 -5.32 0.58
CA GLU A 523 -46.84 -5.05 1.02
C GLU A 523 -45.82 -5.27 -0.09
N THR A 524 -45.93 -6.36 -0.87
CA THR A 524 -45.07 -6.61 -2.04
C THR A 524 -45.22 -5.50 -3.08
N VAL A 525 -46.46 -5.06 -3.34
CA VAL A 525 -46.75 -3.94 -4.25
C VAL A 525 -46.14 -2.63 -3.74
N MET A 526 -46.18 -2.36 -2.43
CA MET A 526 -45.55 -1.15 -1.86
C MET A 526 -44.02 -1.19 -1.98
N GLN A 527 -43.40 -2.33 -1.68
CA GLN A 527 -41.95 -2.50 -1.79
C GLN A 527 -41.47 -2.39 -3.25
N THR A 528 -42.20 -2.98 -4.19
CA THR A 528 -41.86 -2.86 -5.62
C THR A 528 -42.12 -1.45 -6.15
N GLN A 529 -43.17 -0.78 -5.69
CA GLN A 529 -43.43 0.63 -6.00
C GLN A 529 -42.28 1.54 -5.54
N GLU A 530 -41.81 1.37 -4.31
CA GLU A 530 -40.69 2.16 -3.76
C GLU A 530 -39.38 1.89 -4.52
N ALA A 531 -39.09 0.62 -4.83
CA ALA A 531 -37.91 0.24 -5.59
C ALA A 531 -37.92 0.81 -7.02
N VAL A 532 -39.04 0.68 -7.75
CA VAL A 532 -39.22 1.22 -9.11
C VAL A 532 -39.13 2.75 -9.11
N GLN A 533 -39.74 3.40 -8.12
CA GLN A 533 -39.66 4.85 -7.95
C GLN A 533 -38.21 5.31 -7.71
N ASN A 534 -37.47 4.64 -6.83
CA ASN A 534 -36.07 4.97 -6.52
C ASN A 534 -35.16 4.79 -7.74
N MET A 535 -35.35 3.73 -8.52
CA MET A 535 -34.61 3.51 -9.77
C MET A 535 -34.96 4.56 -10.83
N LEU A 536 -36.23 4.94 -10.96
CA LEU A 536 -36.68 5.94 -11.92
C LEU A 536 -36.10 7.33 -11.60
N VAL A 537 -36.09 7.73 -10.31
CA VAL A 537 -35.44 8.97 -9.88
C VAL A 537 -33.94 8.94 -10.21
N ALA A 538 -33.25 7.84 -9.95
CA ALA A 538 -31.83 7.71 -10.27
C ALA A 538 -31.57 7.91 -11.77
N ILE A 539 -32.38 7.29 -12.66
CA ILE A 539 -32.26 7.43 -14.11
C ILE A 539 -32.49 8.89 -14.55
N GLN A 540 -33.51 9.57 -14.01
CA GLN A 540 -33.79 10.97 -14.33
C GLN A 540 -32.68 11.92 -13.88
N LEU A 541 -32.11 11.68 -12.70
CA LEU A 541 -30.99 12.47 -12.18
C LEU A 541 -29.72 12.26 -13.04
N MET A 542 -29.46 11.02 -13.44
CA MET A 542 -28.36 10.68 -14.34
C MET A 542 -28.53 11.29 -15.73
N GLU A 543 -29.74 11.29 -16.28
CA GLU A 543 -30.05 11.94 -17.55
C GLU A 543 -29.79 13.45 -17.47
N ARG A 544 -30.23 14.14 -16.41
CA ARG A 544 -29.97 15.57 -16.21
C ARG A 544 -28.47 15.87 -16.14
N GLY A 545 -27.69 15.02 -15.48
CA GLY A 545 -26.23 15.13 -15.43
C GLY A 545 -25.60 14.95 -16.80
N ILE A 546 -26.03 13.94 -17.57
CA ILE A 546 -25.50 13.69 -18.92
C ILE A 546 -25.85 14.85 -19.88
N LEU A 547 -27.09 15.37 -19.84
CA LEU A 547 -27.52 16.49 -20.68
C LEU A 547 -26.79 17.81 -20.37
N SER A 548 -26.11 17.90 -19.21
CA SER A 548 -25.31 19.07 -18.81
C SER A 548 -23.87 19.04 -19.37
N ILE A 549 -23.49 18.01 -20.13
CA ILE A 549 -22.15 17.85 -20.72
C ILE A 549 -22.11 18.51 -22.10
N ASP A 550 -21.28 19.54 -22.34
CA ASP A 550 -21.25 20.29 -23.60
C ASP A 550 -20.69 19.55 -24.85
N GLN A 551 -20.69 18.21 -24.86
CA GLN A 551 -20.23 17.36 -25.98
C GLN A 551 -21.32 16.39 -26.48
N PRO A 552 -21.94 16.62 -27.66
CA PRO A 552 -23.12 15.88 -28.11
C PRO A 552 -22.84 14.40 -28.44
N SER A 553 -21.63 14.07 -28.90
CA SER A 553 -21.20 12.69 -29.16
C SER A 553 -21.13 11.87 -27.86
N LEU A 554 -20.51 12.43 -26.82
CA LEU A 554 -20.38 11.81 -25.50
C LEU A 554 -21.75 11.68 -24.82
N GLN A 555 -22.58 12.74 -24.86
CA GLN A 555 -23.96 12.69 -24.34
C GLN A 555 -24.74 11.51 -24.94
N THR A 556 -24.68 11.36 -26.26
CA THR A 556 -25.37 10.28 -26.98
C THR A 556 -24.90 8.90 -26.53
N GLN A 557 -23.59 8.70 -26.36
CA GLN A 557 -23.04 7.41 -25.89
C GLN A 557 -23.45 7.10 -24.44
N LEU A 558 -23.43 8.10 -23.56
CA LEU A 558 -23.80 7.94 -22.15
C LEU A 558 -25.31 7.67 -21.98
N LEU A 559 -26.17 8.34 -22.75
CA LEU A 559 -27.63 8.08 -22.73
C LEU A 559 -27.96 6.65 -23.20
N ARG A 560 -27.30 6.15 -24.26
CA ARG A 560 -27.45 4.75 -24.70
C ARG A 560 -27.07 3.76 -23.61
N HIS A 561 -26.00 4.04 -22.88
CA HIS A 561 -25.54 3.19 -21.79
C HIS A 561 -26.45 3.27 -20.55
N LEU A 562 -26.95 4.46 -20.23
CA LEU A 562 -27.91 4.67 -19.14
C LEU A 562 -29.14 3.76 -19.30
N VAL A 563 -29.73 3.74 -20.51
CA VAL A 563 -30.89 2.87 -20.80
C VAL A 563 -30.50 1.40 -20.85
N LYS A 564 -29.33 1.07 -21.41
CA LYS A 564 -28.87 -0.33 -21.51
C LYS A 564 -28.65 -0.99 -20.14
N ASN A 565 -28.16 -0.25 -19.15
CA ASN A 565 -27.88 -0.80 -17.83
C ASN A 565 -28.99 -0.48 -16.84
N HIS A 566 -29.18 0.79 -16.50
CA HIS A 566 -30.13 1.19 -15.45
C HIS A 566 -31.58 1.09 -15.93
N GLY A 567 -31.84 1.48 -17.19
CA GLY A 567 -33.16 1.32 -17.79
C GLY A 567 -33.59 -0.14 -17.94
N ALA A 568 -32.64 -1.03 -18.24
CA ALA A 568 -32.89 -2.47 -18.31
C ALA A 568 -33.22 -3.09 -16.95
N CYS A 569 -32.49 -2.71 -15.89
CA CYS A 569 -32.80 -3.16 -14.53
C CYS A 569 -34.21 -2.72 -14.06
N LEU A 570 -34.63 -1.50 -14.41
CA LEU A 570 -35.98 -1.02 -14.13
C LEU A 570 -37.04 -1.90 -14.82
N VAL A 571 -36.82 -2.21 -16.11
CA VAL A 571 -37.74 -3.06 -16.87
C VAL A 571 -37.74 -4.50 -16.36
N ASP A 572 -36.59 -5.05 -15.96
CA ASP A 572 -36.51 -6.38 -15.38
C ASP A 572 -37.31 -6.49 -14.08
N ARG A 573 -37.27 -5.45 -13.22
CA ARG A 573 -38.08 -5.39 -12.00
C ARG A 573 -39.57 -5.31 -12.29
N LEU A 574 -39.98 -4.57 -13.32
CA LEU A 574 -41.37 -4.51 -13.77
C LEU A 574 -41.82 -5.85 -14.37
N CYS A 575 -40.96 -6.51 -15.14
CA CYS A 575 -41.19 -7.87 -15.67
C CYS A 575 -41.37 -8.89 -14.55
N ALA A 576 -40.54 -8.85 -13.49
CA ALA A 576 -40.66 -9.70 -12.30
C ALA A 576 -42.03 -9.54 -11.63
N HIS A 577 -42.45 -8.29 -11.45
CA HIS A 577 -43.75 -8.01 -10.85
C HIS A 577 -44.92 -8.42 -11.76
N LEU A 578 -44.78 -8.27 -13.09
CA LEU A 578 -45.80 -8.74 -14.05
C LEU A 578 -45.93 -10.26 -14.04
N ALA A 579 -44.82 -10.98 -14.01
CA ALA A 579 -44.82 -12.44 -13.94
C ALA A 579 -45.48 -12.92 -12.64
N GLN A 580 -45.18 -12.28 -11.50
CA GLN A 580 -45.81 -12.57 -10.22
C GLN A 580 -47.30 -12.21 -10.20
N TYR A 581 -47.71 -11.11 -10.83
CA TYR A 581 -49.10 -10.65 -10.85
C TYR A 581 -50.01 -11.54 -11.70
N TYR A 582 -49.49 -12.05 -12.82
CA TYR A 582 -50.24 -12.94 -13.73
C TYR A 582 -49.95 -14.44 -13.52
N ASP A 583 -49.18 -14.79 -12.49
CA ASP A 583 -48.75 -16.17 -12.16
C ASP A 583 -48.10 -16.91 -13.34
N ILE A 584 -47.16 -16.24 -14.00
CA ILE A 584 -46.43 -16.74 -15.17
C ILE A 584 -45.07 -17.26 -14.76
N ALA A 585 -44.73 -18.48 -15.20
CA ALA A 585 -43.41 -19.07 -15.00
C ALA A 585 -42.29 -18.17 -15.55
N TRP A 586 -41.27 -17.93 -14.73
CA TRP A 586 -40.13 -17.07 -15.09
C TRP A 586 -39.28 -17.70 -16.21
N PRO A 587 -38.87 -16.95 -17.24
CA PRO A 587 -38.13 -17.51 -18.37
C PRO A 587 -36.69 -17.93 -17.98
N THR A 588 -36.47 -19.21 -17.70
CA THR A 588 -35.15 -19.78 -17.42
C THR A 588 -34.25 -19.83 -18.66
N SER A 589 -32.95 -19.56 -18.48
CA SER A 589 -31.96 -19.53 -19.57
C SER A 589 -31.89 -20.88 -20.30
N ALA A 590 -32.30 -20.91 -21.56
CA ALA A 590 -32.15 -22.07 -22.42
C ALA A 590 -30.68 -22.26 -22.81
N LYS A 591 -29.94 -23.03 -22.01
CA LYS A 591 -28.84 -23.87 -22.50
C LYS A 591 -28.90 -25.24 -21.82
N SER A 592 -29.72 -26.13 -22.38
CA SER A 592 -29.52 -27.57 -22.26
C SER A 592 -29.44 -28.17 -23.66
N VAL A 593 -28.44 -29.04 -23.83
CA VAL A 593 -28.18 -29.92 -24.98
C VAL A 593 -29.44 -30.77 -25.27
N PRO A 594 -29.76 -31.14 -26.52
CA PRO A 594 -31.01 -31.81 -26.83
C PRO A 594 -31.02 -33.23 -26.26
N PHE A 595 -31.99 -33.53 -25.39
CA PHE A 595 -32.35 -34.90 -25.04
C PHE A 595 -33.46 -35.39 -25.97
N ALA A 596 -33.25 -36.61 -26.46
CA ALA A 596 -34.16 -37.34 -27.33
C ALA A 596 -35.51 -37.61 -26.64
N GLU A 597 -36.52 -37.78 -27.49
CA GLU A 597 -37.92 -38.04 -27.18
C GLU A 597 -38.13 -39.20 -26.19
N GLY A 598 -39.06 -38.98 -25.26
CA GLY A 598 -39.73 -40.02 -24.48
C GLY A 598 -39.61 -39.82 -22.98
N ASP A 599 -40.51 -39.05 -22.37
CA ASP A 599 -41.64 -39.64 -21.63
C ASP A 599 -42.63 -38.55 -21.19
N LYS A 600 -43.89 -38.95 -21.05
CA LYS A 600 -45.02 -38.09 -20.67
C LYS A 600 -45.16 -37.98 -19.15
N ASP A 601 -45.73 -36.84 -18.74
CA ASP A 601 -46.45 -36.61 -17.48
C ASP A 601 -45.67 -36.71 -16.16
N VAL A 602 -45.19 -35.56 -15.65
CA VAL A 602 -45.50 -35.02 -14.30
C VAL A 602 -45.24 -33.50 -14.34
N CYS A 603 -46.30 -32.67 -14.30
CA CYS A 603 -46.20 -31.24 -14.03
C CYS A 603 -46.09 -31.02 -12.52
N GLU A 604 -44.87 -30.88 -11.99
CA GLU A 604 -44.66 -30.25 -10.68
C GLU A 604 -44.77 -28.73 -10.84
N HIS A 605 -45.79 -28.14 -10.23
CA HIS A 605 -45.90 -26.71 -10.02
C HIS A 605 -44.80 -26.26 -9.04
N THR A 606 -43.60 -25.99 -9.55
CA THR A 606 -42.57 -25.28 -8.79
C THR A 606 -42.93 -23.80 -8.73
N VAL A 607 -43.47 -23.37 -7.59
CA VAL A 607 -43.57 -21.94 -7.24
C VAL A 607 -42.14 -21.36 -7.26
N PRO A 608 -41.83 -20.32 -8.05
CA PRO A 608 -40.49 -19.76 -8.11
C PRO A 608 -40.11 -19.20 -6.74
N LYS A 609 -38.92 -19.55 -6.23
CA LYS A 609 -38.36 -18.94 -5.02
C LYS A 609 -37.92 -17.51 -5.33
N GLU A 610 -38.00 -16.59 -4.35
CA GLU A 610 -37.60 -15.18 -4.50
C GLU A 610 -36.21 -14.95 -5.14
N MET A 611 -35.31 -15.95 -5.04
CA MET A 611 -33.96 -15.93 -5.64
C MET A 611 -33.94 -15.96 -7.19
N ASP A 612 -34.95 -16.49 -7.86
CA ASP A 612 -34.95 -16.59 -9.35
C ASP A 612 -35.16 -15.22 -10.04
N PHE A 613 -35.66 -14.23 -9.29
CA PHE A 613 -35.96 -12.89 -9.79
C PHE A 613 -34.78 -11.90 -9.69
N LEU A 614 -33.60 -12.35 -9.24
CA LEU A 614 -32.38 -11.53 -9.10
C LEU A 614 -31.45 -11.60 -10.33
N THR A 615 -31.68 -12.53 -11.27
CA THR A 615 -30.89 -12.59 -12.51
C THR A 615 -31.43 -11.61 -13.55
N PRO A 616 -30.59 -10.70 -14.11
CA PRO A 616 -31.02 -9.76 -15.14
C PRO A 616 -31.45 -10.51 -16.41
N LEU A 617 -32.56 -10.09 -17.03
CA LEU A 617 -33.06 -10.76 -18.23
C LEU A 617 -32.23 -10.35 -19.46
N ASN A 618 -31.94 -11.32 -20.32
CA ASN A 618 -31.47 -11.03 -21.66
C ASN A 618 -32.63 -10.52 -22.54
N ALA A 619 -32.30 -9.82 -23.63
CA ALA A 619 -33.30 -9.26 -24.53
C ALA A 619 -34.29 -10.33 -25.05
N GLU A 620 -33.80 -11.53 -25.36
CA GLU A 620 -34.63 -12.66 -25.79
C GLU A 620 -35.60 -13.14 -24.70
N GLN A 621 -35.17 -13.19 -23.44
CA GLN A 621 -36.04 -13.57 -22.31
C GLN A 621 -37.13 -12.53 -22.05
N ARG A 622 -36.85 -11.24 -22.26
CA ARG A 622 -37.88 -10.18 -22.18
C ARG A 622 -38.96 -10.35 -23.25
N TYR A 623 -38.57 -10.71 -24.48
CA TYR A 623 -39.53 -10.98 -25.55
C TYR A 623 -40.27 -12.32 -25.35
N GLN A 624 -39.63 -13.34 -24.78
CA GLN A 624 -40.30 -14.58 -24.38
C GLN A 624 -41.39 -14.33 -23.33
N LEU A 625 -41.14 -13.45 -22.35
CA LEU A 625 -42.15 -13.07 -21.37
C LEU A 625 -43.36 -12.35 -22.02
N VAL A 626 -43.12 -11.49 -23.01
CA VAL A 626 -44.19 -10.86 -23.80
C VAL A 626 -45.04 -11.93 -24.51
N ASP A 627 -44.42 -12.96 -25.09
CA ASP A 627 -45.14 -14.04 -25.77
C ASP A 627 -45.92 -14.93 -24.79
N LEU A 628 -45.40 -15.16 -23.58
CA LEU A 628 -46.11 -15.87 -22.52
C LEU A 628 -47.31 -15.07 -22.01
N LEU A 629 -47.16 -13.76 -21.79
CA LEU A 629 -48.25 -12.85 -21.40
C LEU A 629 -49.37 -12.82 -22.45
N LYS A 630 -49.05 -12.84 -23.75
CA LYS A 630 -50.04 -12.93 -24.84
C LYS A 630 -50.83 -14.24 -24.83
N ARG A 631 -50.26 -15.32 -24.29
CA ARG A 631 -50.88 -16.66 -24.24
C ARG A 631 -51.66 -16.92 -22.95
N CYS A 632 -51.58 -16.03 -21.96
CA CYS A 632 -52.21 -16.18 -20.64
C CYS A 632 -53.75 -16.03 -20.61
N GLY A 633 -54.40 -15.77 -21.75
CA GLY A 633 -55.87 -15.79 -21.88
C GLY A 633 -56.64 -14.62 -21.26
N SER A 634 -56.01 -13.75 -20.45
CA SER A 634 -56.62 -12.53 -19.90
C SER A 634 -56.43 -11.32 -20.82
N ASN A 635 -57.48 -10.54 -21.06
CA ASN A 635 -57.41 -9.33 -21.89
C ASN A 635 -56.43 -8.29 -21.29
N ASP A 636 -56.39 -8.17 -19.96
CA ASP A 636 -55.47 -7.26 -19.26
C ASP A 636 -54.02 -7.69 -19.41
N ALA A 637 -53.74 -9.00 -19.41
CA ALA A 637 -52.41 -9.57 -19.66
C ALA A 637 -51.95 -9.32 -21.10
N VAL A 638 -52.87 -9.43 -22.08
CA VAL A 638 -52.58 -9.13 -23.49
C VAL A 638 -52.28 -7.64 -23.69
N GLN A 639 -53.04 -6.74 -23.05
CA GLN A 639 -52.75 -5.31 -23.09
C GLN A 639 -51.42 -4.97 -22.40
N ALA A 640 -51.13 -5.57 -21.24
CA ALA A 640 -49.85 -5.43 -20.56
C ALA A 640 -48.67 -5.90 -21.45
N ALA A 641 -48.85 -6.99 -22.20
CA ALA A 641 -47.86 -7.50 -23.14
C ALA A 641 -47.59 -6.53 -24.29
N LEU A 642 -48.62 -5.86 -24.82
CA LEU A 642 -48.47 -4.86 -25.89
C LEU A 642 -47.72 -3.61 -25.40
N VAL A 643 -48.04 -3.12 -24.21
CA VAL A 643 -47.34 -1.97 -23.60
C VAL A 643 -45.90 -2.32 -23.25
N LEU A 644 -45.64 -3.54 -22.75
CA LEU A 644 -44.29 -4.04 -22.52
C LEU A 644 -43.51 -4.17 -23.83
N GLN A 645 -44.15 -4.63 -24.91
CA GLN A 645 -43.53 -4.69 -26.23
C GLN A 645 -43.17 -3.29 -26.75
N GLU A 646 -44.07 -2.31 -26.62
CA GLU A 646 -43.83 -0.90 -26.98
C GLU A 646 -42.63 -0.32 -26.18
N LEU A 647 -42.55 -0.63 -24.88
CA LEU A 647 -41.44 -0.23 -24.02
C LEU A 647 -40.10 -0.83 -24.48
N LEU A 648 -40.07 -2.12 -24.82
CA LEU A 648 -38.86 -2.80 -25.33
C LEU A 648 -38.43 -2.25 -26.70
N GLU A 649 -39.37 -1.93 -27.58
CA GLU A 649 -39.09 -1.30 -28.87
C GLU A 649 -38.50 0.11 -28.70
N LYS A 650 -39.02 0.90 -27.76
CA LYS A 650 -38.48 2.23 -27.44
C LYS A 650 -37.09 2.16 -26.79
N MET A 651 -36.85 1.19 -25.91
CA MET A 651 -35.50 0.92 -25.38
C MET A 651 -34.52 0.57 -26.51
N ARG A 652 -34.93 -0.27 -27.47
CA ARG A 652 -34.11 -0.61 -28.65
C ARG A 652 -33.88 0.62 -29.53
N ALA A 653 -34.90 1.45 -29.76
CA ALA A 653 -34.80 2.67 -30.54
C ALA A 653 -33.80 3.68 -29.93
N ILE A 654 -33.76 3.84 -28.60
CA ILE A 654 -32.78 4.70 -27.93
C ILE A 654 -31.35 4.16 -28.10
N GLN A 655 -31.18 2.83 -28.22
CA GLN A 655 -29.87 2.22 -28.47
C GLN A 655 -29.40 2.40 -29.92
N THR A 656 -30.31 2.52 -30.88
CA THR A 656 -30.00 2.62 -32.33
C THR A 656 -30.12 4.02 -32.92
N SER A 657 -30.87 4.92 -32.28
CA SER A 657 -31.27 6.23 -32.80
C SER A 657 -31.16 7.31 -31.72
N ASN A 658 -30.96 8.57 -32.11
CA ASN A 658 -30.84 9.70 -31.18
C ASN A 658 -32.22 10.22 -30.75
N VAL A 659 -32.91 9.45 -29.91
CA VAL A 659 -34.23 9.79 -29.35
C VAL A 659 -34.08 10.08 -27.85
N GLY A 660 -34.80 11.09 -27.33
CA GLY A 660 -34.80 11.42 -25.90
C GLY A 660 -35.53 10.37 -25.05
N LEU A 661 -35.31 10.38 -23.73
CA LEU A 661 -35.92 9.39 -22.82
C LEU A 661 -37.40 9.69 -22.49
N SER A 662 -37.98 10.79 -22.98
CA SER A 662 -39.38 11.17 -22.73
C SER A 662 -40.36 10.06 -23.11
N ASP A 663 -40.16 9.43 -24.26
CA ASP A 663 -41.03 8.38 -24.77
C ASP A 663 -40.86 7.07 -24.00
N TYR A 664 -39.65 6.82 -23.49
CA TYR A 664 -39.35 5.72 -22.58
C TYR A 664 -40.09 5.89 -21.25
N TYR A 665 -39.99 7.06 -20.62
CA TYR A 665 -40.70 7.33 -19.36
C TYR A 665 -42.21 7.25 -19.49
N SER A 666 -42.80 7.77 -20.57
CA SER A 666 -44.24 7.65 -20.84
C SER A 666 -44.67 6.18 -20.95
N SER A 667 -43.82 5.32 -21.51
CA SER A 667 -44.13 3.90 -21.68
C SER A 667 -43.98 3.12 -20.37
N VAL A 668 -42.99 3.47 -19.54
CA VAL A 668 -42.85 2.97 -18.18
C VAL A 668 -44.07 3.37 -17.33
N GLU A 669 -44.54 4.62 -17.46
CA GLU A 669 -45.73 5.10 -16.74
C GLU A 669 -46.98 4.34 -17.13
N LYS A 670 -47.23 4.18 -18.44
CA LYS A 670 -48.37 3.43 -18.97
C LYS A 670 -48.36 1.99 -18.47
N LEU A 671 -47.20 1.33 -18.46
CA LEU A 671 -47.09 -0.04 -17.98
C LEU A 671 -47.36 -0.12 -16.46
N ALA A 672 -46.73 0.74 -15.68
CA ALA A 672 -46.82 0.73 -14.22
C ALA A 672 -48.23 1.10 -13.70
N THR A 673 -48.85 2.15 -14.27
CA THR A 673 -50.13 2.68 -13.80
C THR A 673 -51.33 1.91 -14.34
N SER A 674 -51.34 1.55 -15.63
CA SER A 674 -52.51 0.96 -16.27
C SER A 674 -52.60 -0.55 -16.11
N HIS A 675 -51.48 -1.25 -15.87
CA HIS A 675 -51.45 -2.73 -15.91
C HIS A 675 -50.81 -3.39 -14.68
N ILE A 676 -50.06 -2.65 -13.87
CA ILE A 676 -49.40 -3.18 -12.65
C ILE A 676 -50.02 -2.58 -11.37
N GLY A 677 -50.73 -1.45 -11.47
CA GLY A 677 -51.36 -0.79 -10.33
C GLY A 677 -50.39 0.01 -9.44
N LEU A 678 -49.19 0.33 -9.95
CA LEU A 678 -48.18 1.10 -9.24
C LEU A 678 -48.38 2.60 -9.45
N SER A 679 -48.42 3.38 -8.37
CA SER A 679 -48.50 4.85 -8.44
C SER A 679 -47.10 5.48 -8.48
N LEU A 680 -46.62 5.80 -9.69
CA LEU A 680 -45.31 6.45 -9.88
C LEU A 680 -45.44 7.98 -9.75
N SER A 681 -45.25 8.50 -8.53
CA SER A 681 -45.41 9.94 -8.26
C SER A 681 -44.35 10.84 -8.92
N VAL A 682 -43.28 10.26 -9.48
CA VAL A 682 -42.11 10.97 -10.02
C VAL A 682 -42.32 11.50 -11.44
N LEU A 683 -43.28 10.98 -12.19
CA LEU A 683 -43.58 11.42 -13.56
C LEU A 683 -44.58 12.59 -13.62
N ASN A 684 -45.29 12.85 -12.52
CA ASN A 684 -46.14 14.03 -12.37
C ASN A 684 -45.33 15.23 -11.82
N PRO A 685 -45.22 16.35 -12.56
CA PRO A 685 -44.41 17.49 -12.16
C PRO A 685 -45.11 18.31 -11.06
N ARG A 686 -44.99 17.88 -9.80
CA ARG A 686 -45.23 18.77 -8.65
C ARG A 686 -43.91 19.40 -8.23
N THR A 687 -43.84 20.73 -8.34
CA THR A 687 -42.70 21.55 -7.92
C THR A 687 -42.70 21.77 -6.39
N ASP A 688 -42.77 20.69 -5.62
CA ASP A 688 -42.78 20.76 -4.16
C ASP A 688 -41.34 20.76 -3.60
N ASN A 689 -41.12 21.53 -2.53
CA ASN A 689 -39.84 21.55 -1.81
C ASN A 689 -39.43 20.16 -1.28
N LYS A 690 -40.42 19.28 -1.07
CA LYS A 690 -40.21 17.87 -0.69
C LYS A 690 -39.50 17.10 -1.80
N ARG A 691 -39.95 17.21 -3.05
CA ARG A 691 -39.34 16.55 -4.22
C ARG A 691 -37.90 17.03 -4.46
N LYS A 692 -37.65 18.34 -4.33
CA LYS A 692 -36.28 18.88 -4.43
C LYS A 692 -35.35 18.31 -3.36
N ARG A 693 -35.86 18.04 -2.16
CA ARG A 693 -35.09 17.41 -1.08
C ARG A 693 -34.82 15.94 -1.38
N GLU A 694 -35.80 15.21 -1.91
CA GLU A 694 -35.66 13.80 -2.33
C GLU A 694 -34.66 13.65 -3.48
N GLU A 695 -34.74 14.51 -4.51
CA GLU A 695 -33.80 14.52 -5.64
C GLU A 695 -32.36 14.81 -5.18
N ARG A 696 -32.17 15.74 -4.24
CA ARG A 696 -30.84 16.02 -3.64
C ARG A 696 -30.34 14.89 -2.76
N ALA A 697 -31.21 14.28 -1.96
CA ALA A 697 -30.87 13.14 -1.13
C ALA A 697 -30.41 11.96 -2.00
N LYS A 698 -31.13 11.66 -3.09
CA LYS A 698 -30.77 10.60 -4.02
C LYS A 698 -29.48 10.89 -4.80
N ALA A 699 -29.26 12.15 -5.19
CA ALA A 699 -28.00 12.56 -5.79
C ALA A 699 -26.80 12.37 -4.83
N ASN A 700 -26.97 12.68 -3.55
CA ASN A 700 -25.93 12.46 -2.53
C ASN A 700 -25.72 10.97 -2.26
N GLU A 701 -26.77 10.16 -2.22
CA GLU A 701 -26.68 8.69 -2.09
C GLU A 701 -25.83 8.09 -3.22
N LEU A 702 -26.06 8.50 -4.47
CA LEU A 702 -25.26 8.06 -5.62
C LEU A 702 -23.79 8.53 -5.53
N ALA A 703 -23.54 9.73 -5.00
CA ALA A 703 -22.18 10.21 -4.77
C ALA A 703 -21.46 9.41 -3.68
N VAL A 704 -22.16 9.00 -2.62
CA VAL A 704 -21.64 8.10 -1.57
C VAL A 704 -21.30 6.75 -2.18
N GLN A 705 -22.14 6.19 -3.05
CA GLN A 705 -21.86 4.91 -3.72
C GLN A 705 -20.55 4.97 -4.53
N PHE A 706 -20.30 6.04 -5.28
CA PHE A 706 -19.04 6.22 -5.99
C PHE A 706 -17.84 6.41 -5.05
N GLU A 707 -18.00 7.13 -3.92
CA GLU A 707 -16.94 7.24 -2.90
C GLU A 707 -16.60 5.88 -2.29
N THR A 708 -17.61 5.07 -1.95
CA THR A 708 -17.44 3.73 -1.38
C THR A 708 -16.75 2.81 -2.37
N GLN A 709 -17.17 2.80 -3.65
CA GLN A 709 -16.50 2.03 -4.70
C GLN A 709 -15.03 2.44 -4.89
N LEU A 710 -14.73 3.74 -4.74
CA LEU A 710 -13.36 4.24 -4.83
C LEU A 710 -12.50 3.83 -3.62
N HIS A 711 -13.05 3.84 -2.41
CA HIS A 711 -12.37 3.33 -1.20
C HIS A 711 -12.16 1.82 -1.25
N GLU A 712 -13.18 1.05 -1.64
CA GLU A 712 -13.10 -0.40 -1.77
C GLU A 712 -12.04 -0.81 -2.82
N ALA A 713 -11.95 -0.06 -3.93
CA ALA A 713 -10.90 -0.27 -4.92
C ALA A 713 -9.49 0.02 -4.37
N LEU A 714 -9.33 1.01 -3.49
CA LEU A 714 -8.05 1.29 -2.81
C LEU A 714 -7.68 0.17 -1.82
N ASP A 715 -8.63 -0.33 -1.05
CA ASP A 715 -8.42 -1.44 -0.10
C ASP A 715 -8.05 -2.74 -0.83
N ASN A 716 -8.74 -3.04 -1.94
CA ASN A 716 -8.43 -4.19 -2.79
C ASN A 716 -7.05 -4.10 -3.47
N LEU A 717 -6.56 -2.88 -3.75
CA LEU A 717 -5.19 -2.67 -4.23
C LEU A 717 -4.13 -2.88 -3.13
N ASN A 718 -4.50 -2.73 -1.85
CA ASN A 718 -3.62 -3.04 -0.73
C ASN A 718 -3.53 -4.55 -0.46
N SER A 719 -4.55 -5.33 -0.84
CA SER A 719 -4.60 -6.79 -0.71
C SER A 719 -4.05 -7.57 -1.91
N GLY A 720 -3.54 -6.91 -2.95
CA GLY A 720 -2.81 -7.55 -4.07
C GLY A 720 -3.54 -7.60 -5.42
N SER A 721 -4.57 -6.78 -5.65
CA SER A 721 -5.41 -6.85 -6.85
C SER A 721 -4.89 -6.13 -8.12
N CYS A 722 -5.43 -6.59 -9.25
CA CYS A 722 -5.15 -6.40 -10.68
C CYS A 722 -5.55 -5.04 -11.29
N ILE A 723 -5.20 -4.83 -12.57
CA ILE A 723 -5.58 -3.68 -13.42
C ILE A 723 -7.08 -3.34 -13.35
N ASN A 724 -7.96 -4.33 -13.13
CA ASN A 724 -9.40 -4.11 -13.04
C ASN A 724 -9.81 -3.28 -11.80
N THR A 725 -9.09 -3.37 -10.68
CA THR A 725 -9.35 -2.51 -9.51
C THR A 725 -8.91 -1.07 -9.73
N ALA A 726 -7.83 -0.85 -10.48
CA ALA A 726 -7.45 0.50 -10.91
C ALA A 726 -8.45 1.09 -11.92
N ALA A 727 -8.98 0.27 -12.84
CA ALA A 727 -10.00 0.71 -13.80
C ALA A 727 -11.35 1.05 -13.14
N THR A 728 -11.77 0.27 -12.14
CA THR A 728 -12.98 0.57 -11.34
C THR A 728 -12.80 1.84 -10.50
N ALA A 729 -11.63 2.03 -9.86
CA ALA A 729 -11.30 3.28 -9.17
C ALA A 729 -11.37 4.49 -10.13
N THR A 730 -10.79 4.36 -11.32
CA THR A 730 -10.80 5.43 -12.34
C THR A 730 -12.22 5.77 -12.79
N LEU A 731 -13.06 4.76 -13.01
CA LEU A 731 -14.45 4.94 -13.40
C LEU A 731 -15.27 5.64 -12.30
N ALA A 732 -15.15 5.17 -11.05
CA ALA A 732 -15.87 5.75 -9.91
C ALA A 732 -15.46 7.22 -9.66
N ALA A 733 -14.16 7.51 -9.71
CA ALA A 733 -13.65 8.87 -9.58
C ALA A 733 -14.12 9.78 -10.74
N ALA A 734 -14.11 9.29 -11.98
CA ALA A 734 -14.59 10.06 -13.14
C ALA A 734 -16.09 10.39 -13.02
N CYS A 735 -16.92 9.45 -12.57
CA CYS A 735 -18.36 9.66 -12.38
C CYS A 735 -18.65 10.67 -11.24
N LEU A 736 -17.93 10.57 -10.13
CA LEU A 736 -18.07 11.49 -8.99
C LEU A 736 -17.63 12.91 -9.38
N PHE A 737 -16.50 13.08 -10.05
CA PHE A 737 -16.04 14.40 -10.50
C PHE A 737 -16.93 14.98 -11.61
N ALA A 738 -17.48 14.15 -12.49
CA ALA A 738 -18.51 14.57 -13.43
C ALA A 738 -19.75 15.08 -12.70
N GLN A 739 -20.17 14.42 -11.62
CA GLN A 739 -21.27 14.91 -10.77
C GLN A 739 -20.94 16.25 -10.09
N VAL A 740 -19.70 16.48 -9.67
CA VAL A 740 -19.25 17.77 -9.11
C VAL A 740 -19.25 18.87 -10.18
N ALA A 741 -18.96 18.53 -11.44
CA ALA A 741 -18.93 19.47 -12.56
C ALA A 741 -20.33 19.84 -13.06
N THR A 742 -21.23 18.86 -13.19
CA THR A 742 -22.60 19.05 -13.72
C THR A 742 -23.62 19.39 -12.63
N GLY A 743 -23.30 19.13 -11.35
CA GLY A 743 -24.22 19.25 -10.21
C GLY A 743 -25.21 18.11 -10.07
N TRP A 744 -25.21 17.14 -10.99
CA TRP A 744 -26.11 15.99 -11.01
C TRP A 744 -25.33 14.70 -11.28
N PRO A 745 -25.77 13.54 -10.76
CA PRO A 745 -25.11 12.26 -10.98
C PRO A 745 -24.84 11.99 -12.47
N VAL A 746 -23.69 11.40 -12.79
CA VAL A 746 -23.36 10.97 -14.15
C VAL A 746 -22.86 9.53 -14.07
N THR A 747 -23.31 8.67 -14.99
CA THR A 747 -22.85 7.28 -15.11
C THR A 747 -22.22 7.07 -16.48
N ALA A 748 -21.13 6.31 -16.54
CA ALA A 748 -20.42 6.02 -17.78
C ALA A 748 -19.99 4.53 -17.85
N PRO A 749 -19.92 3.93 -19.05
CA PRO A 749 -19.18 2.68 -19.23
C PRO A 749 -17.68 2.93 -19.17
N GLY A 750 -16.91 1.91 -18.79
CA GLY A 750 -15.43 1.96 -18.81
C GLY A 750 -14.84 2.44 -20.15
N LYS A 751 -15.51 2.15 -21.28
CA LYS A 751 -15.09 2.58 -22.63
C LYS A 751 -15.16 4.09 -22.86
N CYS A 752 -16.09 4.80 -22.20
CA CYS A 752 -16.28 6.25 -22.35
C CYS A 752 -15.50 7.04 -21.28
N VAL A 753 -14.82 6.37 -20.35
CA VAL A 753 -14.04 7.03 -19.29
C VAL A 753 -12.97 7.97 -19.87
N PRO A 754 -12.17 7.60 -20.89
CA PRO A 754 -11.18 8.52 -21.45
C PRO A 754 -11.80 9.79 -22.06
N GLU A 755 -12.93 9.65 -22.77
CA GLU A 755 -13.65 10.79 -23.34
C GLU A 755 -14.26 11.68 -22.25
N LEU A 756 -14.81 11.07 -21.19
CA LEU A 756 -15.35 11.79 -20.03
C LEU A 756 -14.24 12.55 -19.26
N ILE A 757 -13.05 11.96 -19.13
CA ILE A 757 -11.89 12.61 -18.51
C ILE A 757 -11.39 13.77 -19.37
N SER A 758 -11.37 13.61 -20.69
CA SER A 758 -11.04 14.70 -21.61
C SER A 758 -12.00 15.88 -21.44
N TRP A 759 -13.31 15.61 -21.41
CA TRP A 759 -14.32 16.64 -21.14
C TRP A 759 -14.13 17.31 -19.76
N LEU A 760 -13.87 16.52 -18.70
CA LEU A 760 -13.59 17.06 -17.37
C LEU A 760 -12.35 17.96 -17.36
N SER A 761 -11.32 17.59 -18.12
CA SER A 761 -10.09 18.38 -18.26
C SER A 761 -10.38 19.72 -18.94
N ASP A 762 -11.14 19.71 -20.04
CA ASP A 762 -11.58 20.91 -20.76
C ASP A 762 -12.45 21.81 -19.87
N PHE A 763 -13.37 21.21 -19.10
CA PHE A 763 -14.22 21.92 -18.14
C PHE A 763 -13.38 22.63 -17.07
N VAL A 764 -12.44 21.92 -16.43
CA VAL A 764 -11.55 22.50 -15.41
C VAL A 764 -10.66 23.59 -16.01
N HIS A 765 -10.09 23.39 -17.19
CA HIS A 765 -9.25 24.38 -17.86
C HIS A 765 -10.04 25.65 -18.21
N SER A 766 -11.25 25.50 -18.75
CA SER A 766 -12.16 26.61 -19.03
C SER A 766 -12.53 27.40 -17.77
N LYS A 767 -12.77 26.71 -16.64
CA LYS A 767 -13.05 27.35 -15.35
C LYS A 767 -11.83 27.99 -14.68
N ARG A 768 -10.61 27.46 -14.88
CA ARG A 768 -9.35 28.08 -14.42
C ARG A 768 -9.02 29.38 -15.16
N GLN A 769 -9.39 29.47 -16.44
CA GLN A 769 -9.11 30.65 -17.29
C GLN A 769 -10.14 31.79 -17.11
N GLN A 770 -11.28 31.53 -16.48
CA GLN A 770 -12.25 32.56 -16.09
C GLN A 770 -11.76 33.33 -14.85
N THR A 771 -10.84 34.28 -15.02
CA THR A 771 -10.42 35.24 -13.96
C THR A 771 -11.58 36.15 -13.51
N PRO A 772 -11.65 36.57 -12.23
CA PRO A 772 -12.71 37.42 -11.72
C PRO A 772 -12.51 38.87 -12.17
N GLY A 773 -13.03 39.21 -13.35
CA GLY A 773 -13.14 40.58 -13.85
C GLY A 773 -14.56 41.13 -13.69
N CYS A 774 -14.72 42.14 -12.83
CA CYS A 774 -15.82 43.10 -12.73
C CYS A 774 -17.26 42.59 -12.99
N GLY A 775 -18.00 42.27 -11.92
CA GLY A 775 -19.42 42.60 -11.85
C GLY A 775 -20.46 41.50 -12.11
N GLN A 776 -20.12 40.22 -12.18
CA GLN A 776 -21.13 39.14 -12.12
C GLN A 776 -20.67 37.98 -11.22
N PRO A 777 -21.53 37.44 -10.34
CA PRO A 777 -21.16 36.34 -9.46
C PRO A 777 -21.17 35.03 -10.25
N SER A 778 -20.03 34.55 -10.72
CA SER A 778 -19.89 33.13 -11.06
C SER A 778 -19.77 32.35 -9.74
N SER A 779 -20.89 32.16 -9.05
CA SER A 779 -20.95 31.38 -7.81
C SER A 779 -20.79 29.89 -8.11
N LEU A 780 -19.58 29.47 -8.47
CA LEU A 780 -19.22 28.05 -8.52
C LEU A 780 -19.50 27.43 -7.15
N SER A 781 -20.10 26.25 -7.13
CA SER A 781 -20.32 25.52 -5.87
C SER A 781 -18.98 25.27 -5.16
N ALA A 782 -18.97 25.18 -3.83
CA ALA A 782 -17.75 24.92 -3.06
C ALA A 782 -17.05 23.64 -3.55
N ALA A 783 -17.82 22.61 -3.91
CA ALA A 783 -17.30 21.38 -4.49
C ALA A 783 -16.63 21.60 -5.86
N THR A 784 -17.25 22.39 -6.74
CA THR A 784 -16.68 22.71 -8.06
C THR A 784 -15.41 23.56 -7.92
N GLN A 785 -15.34 24.48 -6.95
CA GLN A 785 -14.12 25.25 -6.67
C GLN A 785 -12.97 24.36 -6.18
N LEU A 786 -13.27 23.41 -5.29
CA LEU A 786 -12.28 22.43 -4.82
C LEU A 786 -11.77 21.56 -5.98
N LEU A 787 -12.66 21.07 -6.85
CA LEU A 787 -12.26 20.28 -8.02
C LEU A 787 -11.34 21.08 -8.95
N VAL A 788 -11.69 22.34 -9.26
CA VAL A 788 -10.92 23.21 -10.16
C VAL A 788 -9.54 23.55 -9.60
N THR A 789 -9.41 23.73 -8.28
CA THR A 789 -8.13 24.05 -7.62
C THR A 789 -7.26 22.82 -7.34
N SER A 790 -7.85 21.63 -7.28
CA SER A 790 -7.14 20.36 -7.06
C SER A 790 -6.38 19.86 -8.31
N SER A 791 -5.40 18.98 -8.10
CA SER A 791 -4.75 18.18 -9.17
C SER A 791 -5.52 16.89 -9.50
N ALA A 792 -6.78 16.74 -9.05
CA ALA A 792 -7.51 15.48 -9.15
C ALA A 792 -7.75 15.04 -10.60
N VAL A 793 -8.12 15.98 -11.50
CA VAL A 793 -8.34 15.67 -12.92
C VAL A 793 -7.03 15.35 -13.66
N ASP A 794 -5.93 16.02 -13.27
CA ASP A 794 -4.58 15.75 -13.80
C ASP A 794 -4.09 14.36 -13.33
N ASN A 795 -4.37 13.99 -12.07
CA ASN A 795 -4.11 12.66 -11.53
C ASN A 795 -4.94 11.57 -12.22
N LEU A 796 -6.20 11.86 -12.53
CA LEU A 796 -7.13 10.95 -13.21
C LEU A 796 -6.71 10.67 -14.68
N SER A 797 -6.22 11.68 -15.38
CA SER A 797 -5.67 11.53 -16.74
C SER A 797 -4.34 10.76 -16.74
N SER A 798 -3.46 11.03 -15.77
CA SER A 798 -2.22 10.28 -15.55
C SER A 798 -2.50 8.80 -15.23
N LEU A 799 -3.46 8.54 -14.36
CA LEU A 799 -3.90 7.19 -14.00
C LEU A 799 -4.43 6.42 -15.22
N THR A 800 -5.28 7.06 -16.02
CA THR A 800 -5.85 6.46 -17.24
C THR A 800 -4.79 6.15 -18.30
N ARG A 801 -3.82 7.05 -18.49
CA ARG A 801 -2.68 6.83 -19.38
C ARG A 801 -1.86 5.62 -18.95
N ARG A 802 -1.54 5.51 -17.66
CA ARG A 802 -0.79 4.38 -17.10
C ARG A 802 -1.54 3.06 -17.21
N ILE A 803 -2.84 3.03 -16.92
CA ILE A 803 -3.66 1.82 -17.12
C ILE A 803 -3.62 1.38 -18.58
N THR A 804 -3.66 2.32 -19.53
CA THR A 804 -3.58 2.03 -20.97
C THR A 804 -2.20 1.53 -21.39
N GLU A 805 -1.12 2.07 -20.81
CA GLU A 805 0.27 1.62 -21.03
C GLU A 805 0.52 0.21 -20.45
N HIS A 806 -0.01 -0.07 -19.26
CA HIS A 806 0.05 -1.40 -18.63
C HIS A 806 -0.76 -2.45 -19.41
N MET A 807 -1.95 -2.11 -19.89
CA MET A 807 -2.74 -3.00 -20.75
C MET A 807 -2.05 -3.31 -22.10
N ARG A 808 -1.16 -2.43 -22.59
CA ARG A 808 -0.39 -2.66 -23.83
C ARG A 808 0.91 -3.43 -23.60
N SER A 809 1.50 -3.35 -22.41
CA SER A 809 2.82 -3.92 -22.10
C SER A 809 2.78 -5.30 -21.45
N GLN A 810 1.62 -5.77 -20.96
CA GLN A 810 1.47 -7.04 -20.22
C GLN A 810 2.39 -7.18 -18.99
N ILE A 811 2.82 -6.05 -18.41
CA ILE A 811 3.66 -6.01 -17.21
C ILE A 811 2.77 -6.04 -15.96
N ASP A 812 3.22 -6.76 -14.94
CA ASP A 812 2.49 -6.98 -13.69
C ASP A 812 2.39 -5.70 -12.84
N CYS A 813 1.18 -5.19 -12.60
CA CYS A 813 0.94 -3.89 -11.92
C CYS A 813 1.09 -3.92 -10.40
N SER A 814 1.42 -5.08 -9.81
CA SER A 814 1.45 -5.29 -8.36
C SER A 814 2.53 -4.46 -7.63
N LEU A 815 3.51 -3.91 -8.37
CA LEU A 815 4.67 -3.20 -7.85
C LEU A 815 4.65 -1.67 -8.07
N ASP A 816 3.63 -1.10 -8.70
CA ASP A 816 3.61 0.33 -9.04
C ASP A 816 3.15 1.19 -7.84
N SER A 817 4.09 1.54 -6.97
CA SER A 817 3.87 2.40 -5.80
C SER A 817 3.24 3.75 -6.15
N GLU A 818 3.44 4.23 -7.38
CA GLU A 818 2.92 5.51 -7.86
C GLU A 818 1.42 5.41 -8.23
N LEU A 819 0.94 4.27 -8.74
CA LEU A 819 -0.50 4.05 -8.98
C LEU A 819 -1.30 4.10 -7.67
N LYS A 820 -0.77 3.50 -6.61
CA LYS A 820 -1.39 3.52 -5.28
C LYS A 820 -1.45 4.95 -4.72
N GLN A 821 -0.38 5.73 -4.92
CA GLN A 821 -0.33 7.12 -4.49
C GLN A 821 -1.35 7.99 -5.24
N LEU A 822 -1.49 7.81 -6.56
CA LEU A 822 -2.48 8.53 -7.37
C LEU A 822 -3.91 8.22 -6.93
N ILE A 823 -4.23 6.95 -6.69
CA ILE A 823 -5.59 6.55 -6.26
C ILE A 823 -5.89 7.06 -4.85
N LYS A 824 -4.92 7.03 -3.93
CA LYS A 824 -5.09 7.62 -2.59
C LYS A 824 -5.41 9.12 -2.65
N GLN A 825 -4.70 9.87 -3.48
CA GLN A 825 -4.97 11.30 -3.69
C GLN A 825 -6.35 11.56 -4.32
N LEU A 826 -6.81 10.68 -5.21
CA LEU A 826 -8.16 10.74 -5.78
C LEU A 826 -9.23 10.45 -4.72
N VAL A 827 -9.00 9.50 -3.81
CA VAL A 827 -9.91 9.19 -2.69
C VAL A 827 -10.08 10.40 -1.76
N ASP A 828 -8.97 11.01 -1.35
CA ASP A 828 -9.00 12.16 -0.44
C ASP A 828 -9.75 13.35 -1.07
N THR A 829 -9.46 13.66 -2.33
CA THR A 829 -10.14 14.75 -3.05
C THR A 829 -11.61 14.44 -3.35
N ALA A 830 -11.97 13.19 -3.66
CA ALA A 830 -13.36 12.76 -3.86
C ALA A 830 -14.21 12.88 -2.58
N LYS A 831 -13.64 12.48 -1.43
CA LYS A 831 -14.28 12.60 -0.12
C LYS A 831 -14.59 14.05 0.25
N ASP A 832 -13.65 14.94 0.03
CA ASP A 832 -13.84 16.37 0.32
C ASP A 832 -14.80 17.04 -0.67
N CYS A 833 -14.73 16.70 -1.96
CA CYS A 833 -15.71 17.14 -2.96
C CYS A 833 -17.13 16.69 -2.60
N ARG A 834 -17.33 15.44 -2.14
CA ARG A 834 -18.66 14.95 -1.75
C ARG A 834 -19.20 15.65 -0.50
N LYS A 835 -18.37 15.86 0.52
CA LYS A 835 -18.79 16.62 1.72
C LYS A 835 -19.33 18.00 1.33
N LEU A 836 -18.66 18.66 0.38
CA LEU A 836 -19.07 19.96 -0.15
C LEU A 836 -20.27 19.89 -1.12
N LEU A 837 -20.58 18.74 -1.71
CA LEU A 837 -21.83 18.52 -2.46
C LEU A 837 -23.05 18.37 -1.54
N SER A 838 -22.83 17.90 -0.30
CA SER A 838 -23.88 17.71 0.70
C SER A 838 -24.18 18.94 1.56
N ALA A 839 -23.27 19.92 1.55
CA ALA A 839 -23.38 21.21 2.24
C ALA A 839 -24.11 22.25 1.37
#